data_AF-A0A4D6N6U7-F1
#
_entry.id   AF-A0A4D6N6U7-F1
#
_cell.length_a   1.000
_cell.length_b   1.000
_cell.length_c   1.000
_cell.angle_alpha   90.00
_cell.angle_beta   90.00
_cell.angle_gamma   90.00
#
_symmetry.space_group_name_H-M   'P 1'
#
loop_
_entity.id
_entity.type
_entity.pdbx_description
1 polymer ?
#
loop_
_entity_poly.entity_id
_entity_poly.type
_entity_poly.pdbx_seq_one_letter_code
_entity_poly.pdbx_strand_id
1 'polypeptide(L)'
;MAAHRLALVIESPSKDDEFLLLKQRRPPKFHDEEYDSFVDSDLWDLPSAPLNLLPPESDPPPLVEVAPSHAEFEDFDLRKFDIRSALNEVFGQLGFGGVEGGGWKFLKYVKEAAFGPDSPVNTVFIAGKLVAVEDNNSIDSYRWMSVQSCLNWIQELKPCGDRVGPLVVLGRINESSFSTKWEVPPAINHQEYPPGVIIIPMKSRTLRPFHTTNLVVFAPENVPNNSEENNFVVSGDALIVDPGCLSEFHVELEKVVNALPRRLVVFVTHHHHDHVDGLSVIQKCNPDAILLAHEKTKHRISRDDWSLGYTSVTGDEDIVIGGHRLRVIYAPGHTDGHMALLHANSHSLIVGDHCLGQGSAVLDARAGGNMFEYFQTTYKFLELSPHALIPMHGRVNVWPKQMLCGYLKNRRNREANILKAIEGGAKTLFDIVQYVYSDVDRGAWVAASANVRLHVDHLAQQQKLPKFFNAQFHFVRFLAYIVILGFGITIGVIFSFYLRNCNFSLQFTQLSLSSFPRTQILPTPTTKPEISNQTQIHTLIQTQTEIQTETRAEIQTESVHVGLKDFLQPPQVVHDMDDEELLWRASMTAKIPDYPFDRVPKVAFMFLTRGPLFLAPLWEKFFEGHEGLYSIYVHSNPSYNGSQPESPVFEGRRIPSKVSWFLIQFPVTFTIGLLSIMEMTILCVGGIINVVNDKYIIY
;
A
#
# COMPACT_ATOMS: atom_id res chain seq x y z
N MET A 1 -17.54 -17.56 28.56
CA MET A 1 -16.83 -18.86 28.62
C MET A 1 -16.39 -19.20 27.20
N ALA A 2 -15.21 -19.80 27.02
CA ALA A 2 -14.76 -20.24 25.70
C ALA A 2 -15.70 -21.32 25.14
N ALA A 3 -15.95 -21.28 23.84
CA ALA A 3 -16.67 -22.35 23.17
C ALA A 3 -15.71 -23.54 23.00
N HIS A 4 -16.26 -24.75 22.85
CA HIS A 4 -15.46 -25.94 22.61
C HIS A 4 -15.94 -26.63 21.34
N ARG A 5 -15.02 -27.36 20.71
CA ARG A 5 -15.26 -28.07 19.47
C ARG A 5 -14.52 -29.40 19.48
N LEU A 6 -15.13 -30.42 18.89
CA LEU A 6 -14.51 -31.72 18.69
C LEU A 6 -14.09 -31.84 17.23
N ALA A 7 -12.82 -32.17 16.98
CA ALA A 7 -12.30 -32.51 15.66
C ALA A 7 -11.86 -33.98 15.65
N LEU A 8 -12.23 -34.70 14.60
CA LEU A 8 -12.01 -36.13 14.51
C LEU A 8 -10.94 -36.45 13.47
N VAL A 9 -9.90 -37.18 13.88
CA VAL A 9 -8.91 -37.80 13.01
C VAL A 9 -9.36 -39.24 12.78
N ILE A 10 -10.04 -39.47 11.66
CA ILE A 10 -10.48 -40.82 11.28
C ILE A 10 -9.39 -41.44 10.42
N GLU A 11 -8.72 -42.47 10.94
CA GLU A 11 -7.67 -43.21 10.25
C GLU A 11 -8.26 -44.23 9.28
N SER A 12 -7.60 -44.41 8.14
CA SER A 12 -8.03 -45.36 7.11
C SER A 12 -7.94 -46.81 7.63
N PRO A 13 -8.96 -47.65 7.33
CA PRO A 13 -8.92 -49.07 7.68
C PRO A 13 -7.92 -49.86 6.83
N SER A 14 -7.54 -49.36 5.65
CA SER A 14 -6.73 -50.09 4.66
C SER A 14 -5.30 -49.57 4.52
N LYS A 15 -5.04 -48.33 4.92
CA LYS A 15 -3.70 -47.70 4.84
C LYS A 15 -3.39 -46.96 6.13
N ASP A 16 -2.27 -47.30 6.76
CA ASP A 16 -1.92 -46.78 8.08
C ASP A 16 -1.48 -45.30 8.12
N ASP A 17 -1.24 -44.67 6.96
CA ASP A 17 -0.76 -43.29 6.84
C ASP A 17 -1.81 -42.26 6.36
N GLU A 18 -3.01 -42.72 6.02
CA GLU A 18 -4.10 -41.87 5.52
C GLU A 18 -5.17 -41.60 6.58
N PHE A 19 -5.72 -40.39 6.54
CA PHE A 19 -6.85 -39.96 7.36
C PHE A 19 -7.89 -39.23 6.53
N LEU A 20 -9.13 -39.22 7.03
CA LEU A 20 -10.28 -38.67 6.32
C LEU A 20 -10.35 -37.14 6.48
N LEU A 21 -10.48 -36.45 5.34
CA LEU A 21 -10.85 -35.04 5.26
C LEU A 21 -12.28 -34.90 4.75
N LEU A 22 -13.02 -33.98 5.34
CA LEU A 22 -14.36 -33.61 4.90
C LEU A 22 -14.31 -32.29 4.11
N LYS A 23 -15.03 -32.26 2.98
CA LYS A 23 -15.21 -31.05 2.18
C LYS A 23 -16.04 -30.03 2.95
N GLN A 24 -15.45 -28.86 3.20
CA GLN A 24 -16.11 -27.78 3.93
C GLN A 24 -17.13 -27.07 3.04
N ARG A 25 -18.27 -26.72 3.63
CA ARG A 25 -19.33 -25.99 2.93
C ARG A 25 -18.86 -24.58 2.59
N ARG A 26 -18.91 -24.21 1.31
CA ARG A 26 -18.61 -22.85 0.87
C ARG A 26 -19.64 -21.85 1.44
N PRO A 27 -19.24 -20.60 1.72
CA PRO A 27 -20.17 -19.52 2.05
C PRO A 27 -21.26 -19.33 0.97
N PRO A 28 -22.42 -18.75 1.33
CA PRO A 28 -23.48 -18.49 0.38
C PRO A 28 -23.06 -17.43 -0.66
N LYS A 29 -23.54 -17.60 -1.88
CA LYS A 29 -23.35 -16.64 -2.98
C LYS A 29 -23.96 -15.28 -2.67
N PHE A 30 -23.44 -14.25 -3.32
CA PHE A 30 -23.94 -12.89 -3.20
C PHE A 30 -25.19 -12.63 -4.04
N HIS A 31 -25.52 -13.51 -4.99
CA HIS A 31 -26.58 -13.30 -5.99
C HIS A 31 -26.32 -12.05 -6.83
N ASP A 32 -25.06 -11.88 -7.23
CA ASP A 32 -24.56 -10.76 -8.01
C ASP A 32 -23.48 -11.30 -8.95
N GLU A 33 -23.68 -11.16 -10.26
CA GLU A 33 -22.84 -11.80 -11.29
C GLU A 33 -21.37 -11.36 -11.18
N GLU A 34 -21.12 -10.10 -10.84
CA GLU A 34 -19.75 -9.59 -10.70
C GLU A 34 -19.03 -10.29 -9.55
N TYR A 35 -19.66 -10.38 -8.38
CA TYR A 35 -19.05 -10.97 -7.20
C TYR A 35 -19.02 -12.50 -7.24
N ASP A 36 -20.08 -13.12 -7.77
CA ASP A 36 -20.18 -14.58 -7.88
C ASP A 36 -19.26 -15.17 -8.96
N SER A 37 -18.63 -14.31 -9.80
CA SER A 37 -17.55 -14.71 -10.71
C SER A 37 -16.25 -15.05 -9.97
N PHE A 38 -16.02 -14.47 -8.77
CA PHE A 38 -14.86 -14.75 -7.94
C PHE A 38 -15.16 -15.90 -6.97
N VAL A 39 -14.77 -17.11 -7.35
CA VAL A 39 -15.08 -18.32 -6.57
C VAL A 39 -13.85 -18.83 -5.83
N ASP A 40 -13.99 -19.01 -4.51
CA ASP A 40 -12.97 -19.67 -3.68
C ASP A 40 -12.86 -21.16 -4.03
N SER A 41 -11.63 -21.66 -3.99
CA SER A 41 -11.36 -23.09 -4.09
C SER A 41 -12.02 -23.89 -2.97
N ASP A 42 -12.29 -25.15 -3.24
CA ASP A 42 -12.73 -26.10 -2.22
C ASP A 42 -11.72 -26.18 -1.07
N LEU A 43 -12.27 -26.31 0.14
CA LEU A 43 -11.53 -26.41 1.38
C LEU A 43 -11.82 -27.78 1.99
N TRP A 44 -10.78 -28.51 2.32
CA TRP A 44 -10.82 -29.83 2.92
C TRP A 44 -10.21 -29.76 4.31
N ASP A 45 -10.95 -30.18 5.33
CA ASP A 45 -10.50 -30.08 6.72
C ASP A 45 -10.96 -31.29 7.53
N LEU A 46 -10.48 -31.43 8.76
CA LEU A 46 -10.95 -32.50 9.63
C LEU A 46 -12.45 -32.34 9.94
N PRO A 47 -13.22 -33.43 9.87
CA PRO A 47 -14.62 -33.39 10.26
C PRO A 47 -14.76 -33.02 11.74
N SER A 48 -15.78 -32.24 12.06
CA SER A 48 -15.85 -31.61 13.38
C SER A 48 -17.24 -31.08 13.74
N ALA A 49 -17.49 -30.94 15.04
CA ALA A 49 -18.77 -30.50 15.59
C ALA A 49 -18.58 -29.66 16.86
N PRO A 50 -19.55 -28.79 17.22
CA PRO A 50 -19.56 -28.14 18.52
C PRO A 50 -19.50 -29.16 19.66
N LEU A 51 -18.73 -28.86 20.70
CA LEU A 51 -18.60 -29.71 21.88
C LEU A 51 -19.25 -29.02 23.08
N ASN A 52 -20.41 -29.52 23.48
CA ASN A 52 -21.21 -28.91 24.54
C ASN A 52 -20.84 -29.50 25.92
N LEU A 53 -20.96 -28.68 26.96
CA LEU A 53 -20.83 -29.13 28.34
C LEU A 53 -22.05 -29.98 28.73
N LEU A 54 -21.81 -31.02 29.53
CA LEU A 54 -22.87 -31.77 30.17
C LEU A 54 -23.51 -30.94 31.30
N PRO A 55 -24.82 -31.11 31.55
CA PRO A 55 -25.46 -30.55 32.72
C PRO A 55 -24.76 -30.98 34.01
N PRO A 56 -24.66 -30.11 35.04
CA PRO A 56 -23.94 -30.42 36.28
C PRO A 56 -24.50 -31.61 37.09
N GLU A 57 -25.70 -32.10 36.77
CA GLU A 57 -26.40 -33.19 37.47
C GLU A 57 -26.71 -34.42 36.59
N SER A 58 -26.19 -34.49 35.36
CA SER A 58 -26.37 -35.69 34.54
C SER A 58 -25.33 -36.74 34.91
N ASP A 59 -25.77 -37.99 35.10
CA ASP A 59 -24.84 -39.14 35.08
C ASP A 59 -24.01 -39.08 33.79
N PRO A 60 -22.68 -39.25 33.85
CA PRO A 60 -21.86 -39.23 32.66
C PRO A 60 -22.40 -40.31 31.71
N PRO A 61 -22.74 -39.97 30.45
CA PRO A 61 -23.18 -40.98 29.51
C PRO A 61 -22.10 -42.07 29.41
N PRO A 62 -22.47 -43.34 29.17
CA PRO A 62 -21.50 -44.41 29.02
C PRO A 62 -20.45 -43.96 28.01
N LEU A 63 -19.22 -43.81 28.49
CA LEU A 63 -18.13 -43.24 27.71
C LEU A 63 -18.02 -44.12 26.46
N VAL A 64 -18.05 -43.51 25.28
CA VAL A 64 -17.28 -44.08 24.18
C VAL A 64 -15.89 -44.30 24.76
N GLU A 65 -15.31 -45.51 24.70
CA GLU A 65 -14.01 -45.82 25.29
C GLU A 65 -12.92 -44.97 24.63
N VAL A 66 -12.83 -43.71 25.04
CA VAL A 66 -11.80 -42.77 24.65
C VAL A 66 -10.65 -43.04 25.59
N ALA A 67 -9.77 -43.95 25.18
CA ALA A 67 -8.60 -44.26 25.98
C ALA A 67 -7.71 -43.00 26.07
N PRO A 68 -7.19 -42.66 27.25
CA PRO A 68 -6.20 -41.60 27.38
C PRO A 68 -4.95 -41.98 26.60
N SER A 69 -4.38 -41.07 25.82
CA SER A 69 -2.99 -41.20 25.41
C SER A 69 -2.11 -40.99 26.65
N HIS A 70 -0.98 -41.69 26.76
CA HIS A 70 -0.16 -41.75 27.98
C HIS A 70 0.55 -40.43 28.37
N ALA A 71 0.17 -39.29 27.78
CA ALA A 71 0.73 -37.99 28.08
C ALA A 71 -0.39 -36.93 28.15
N GLU A 72 -0.34 -36.10 29.20
CA GLU A 72 -1.08 -34.83 29.35
C GLU A 72 -2.58 -34.91 29.64
N PHE A 73 -2.90 -35.40 30.84
CA PHE A 73 -4.25 -35.33 31.44
C PHE A 73 -4.35 -34.34 32.61
N GLU A 74 -3.45 -33.36 32.73
CA GLU A 74 -3.43 -32.51 33.93
C GLU A 74 -4.43 -31.33 33.88
N ASP A 75 -4.84 -30.88 32.69
CA ASP A 75 -5.52 -29.57 32.54
C ASP A 75 -6.91 -29.61 31.84
N PHE A 76 -7.35 -30.77 31.34
CA PHE A 76 -8.63 -30.91 30.62
C PHE A 76 -9.39 -32.19 31.00
N ASP A 77 -10.66 -32.04 31.40
CA ASP A 77 -11.51 -33.15 31.82
C ASP A 77 -12.60 -33.43 30.78
N LEU A 78 -12.39 -34.48 29.96
CA LEU A 78 -13.34 -34.94 28.94
C LEU A 78 -14.72 -35.30 29.51
N ARG A 79 -14.81 -35.69 30.78
CA ARG A 79 -16.07 -36.14 31.41
C ARG A 79 -17.08 -35.01 31.59
N LYS A 80 -16.67 -33.76 31.40
CA LYS A 80 -17.53 -32.59 31.47
C LYS A 80 -18.29 -32.31 30.17
N PHE A 81 -18.04 -33.08 29.10
CA PHE A 81 -18.54 -32.79 27.75
C PHE A 81 -19.36 -33.93 27.16
N ASP A 82 -20.35 -33.60 26.33
CA ASP A 82 -21.15 -34.56 25.59
C ASP A 82 -20.43 -35.00 24.30
N ILE A 83 -19.40 -35.84 24.48
CA ILE A 83 -18.58 -36.38 23.40
C ILE A 83 -19.42 -37.22 22.43
N ARG A 84 -20.42 -37.94 22.93
CA ARG A 84 -21.25 -38.83 22.11
C ARG A 84 -22.11 -38.04 21.13
N SER A 85 -22.75 -36.97 21.57
CA SER A 85 -23.52 -36.10 20.66
C SER A 85 -22.63 -35.47 19.60
N ALA A 86 -21.45 -34.97 19.98
CA ALA A 86 -20.52 -34.37 19.03
C ALA A 86 -19.99 -35.39 18.00
N LEU A 87 -19.67 -36.61 18.42
CA LEU A 87 -19.30 -37.69 17.50
C LEU A 87 -20.47 -38.01 16.55
N ASN A 88 -21.68 -38.25 17.07
CA ASN A 88 -22.85 -38.53 16.23
C ASN A 88 -23.10 -37.44 15.18
N GLU A 89 -22.90 -36.17 15.51
CA GLU A 89 -23.00 -35.06 14.56
C GLU A 89 -21.93 -35.17 13.46
N VAL A 90 -20.68 -35.44 13.82
CA VAL A 90 -19.60 -35.70 12.86
C VAL A 90 -19.91 -36.87 11.93
N PHE A 91 -20.36 -38.00 12.47
CA PHE A 91 -20.75 -39.18 11.68
C PHE A 91 -21.94 -38.88 10.76
N GLY A 92 -22.90 -38.09 11.23
CA GLY A 92 -24.01 -37.59 10.42
C GLY A 92 -23.57 -36.71 9.25
N GLN A 93 -22.54 -35.87 9.42
CA GLN A 93 -21.96 -35.08 8.32
C GLN A 93 -21.32 -35.96 7.24
N LEU A 94 -20.76 -37.11 7.64
CA LEU A 94 -20.12 -38.07 6.75
C LEU A 94 -21.11 -39.05 6.09
N GLY A 95 -22.37 -39.03 6.51
CA GLY A 95 -23.37 -40.00 6.06
C GLY A 95 -23.14 -41.42 6.59
N PHE A 96 -22.28 -41.57 7.59
CA PHE A 96 -22.03 -42.84 8.26
C PHE A 96 -23.17 -43.10 9.27
N GLY A 97 -23.56 -44.37 9.43
CA GLY A 97 -24.41 -44.78 10.57
C GLY A 97 -23.74 -44.36 11.88
N GLY A 98 -24.52 -44.10 12.94
CA GLY A 98 -24.02 -43.57 14.22
C GLY A 98 -22.84 -44.36 14.81
N VAL A 99 -22.21 -43.83 15.86
CA VAL A 99 -20.96 -44.38 16.44
C VAL A 99 -21.16 -45.81 16.94
N GLU A 100 -20.91 -46.82 16.09
CA GLU A 100 -20.84 -48.22 16.47
C GLU A 100 -19.44 -48.75 16.21
N GLY A 101 -18.72 -49.14 17.28
CA GLY A 101 -17.58 -50.06 17.17
C GLY A 101 -16.20 -49.50 16.82
N GLY A 102 -15.84 -48.27 17.21
CA GLY A 102 -14.47 -47.73 17.06
C GLY A 102 -13.75 -47.54 18.41
N GLY A 103 -12.50 -47.97 18.53
CA GLY A 103 -11.63 -47.61 19.66
C GLY A 103 -11.12 -46.17 19.49
N TRP A 104 -11.84 -45.21 20.06
CA TRP A 104 -11.48 -43.79 19.99
C TRP A 104 -10.42 -43.46 21.03
N LYS A 105 -9.56 -42.49 20.76
CA LYS A 105 -8.48 -42.08 21.67
C LYS A 105 -8.37 -40.57 21.70
N PHE A 106 -8.20 -40.04 22.90
CA PHE A 106 -7.89 -38.63 23.04
C PHE A 106 -6.50 -38.38 22.45
N LEU A 107 -6.40 -37.42 21.53
CA LEU A 107 -5.13 -37.04 20.95
C LEU A 107 -4.55 -35.87 21.74
N LYS A 108 -5.25 -34.73 21.74
CA LYS A 108 -4.82 -33.50 22.42
C LYS A 108 -5.94 -32.48 22.57
N TYR A 109 -5.64 -31.45 23.36
CA TYR A 109 -6.49 -30.28 23.54
C TYR A 109 -5.74 -29.00 23.17
N VAL A 110 -6.30 -28.21 22.26
CA VAL A 110 -5.69 -26.97 21.76
C VAL A 110 -6.54 -25.78 22.17
N LYS A 111 -5.96 -24.86 22.95
CA LYS A 111 -6.57 -23.58 23.31
C LYS A 111 -6.39 -22.61 22.14
N GLU A 112 -7.47 -21.98 21.68
CA GLU A 112 -7.37 -20.97 20.62
C GLU A 112 -6.89 -19.63 21.19
N ALA A 113 -6.02 -18.94 20.48
CA ALA A 113 -5.61 -17.59 20.85
C ALA A 113 -6.77 -16.58 20.73
N ALA A 114 -6.73 -15.52 21.53
CA ALA A 114 -7.84 -14.58 21.67
C ALA A 114 -7.87 -13.49 20.59
N PHE A 115 -8.12 -13.90 19.33
CA PHE A 115 -8.19 -13.02 18.17
C PHE A 115 -9.29 -11.94 18.24
N GLY A 116 -10.39 -12.24 18.93
CA GLY A 116 -11.53 -11.35 19.09
C GLY A 116 -12.29 -11.04 17.78
N PRO A 117 -13.42 -10.32 17.88
CA PRO A 117 -14.09 -9.93 19.11
C PRO A 117 -14.85 -11.08 19.78
N ASP A 118 -15.15 -12.15 19.03
CA ASP A 118 -15.79 -13.35 19.55
C ASP A 118 -14.88 -14.10 20.54
N SER A 119 -15.51 -14.88 21.43
CA SER A 119 -14.76 -15.72 22.37
C SER A 119 -13.92 -16.78 21.63
N PRO A 120 -12.77 -17.21 22.18
CA PRO A 120 -11.99 -18.31 21.63
C PRO A 120 -12.78 -19.62 21.60
N VAL A 121 -12.44 -20.47 20.63
CA VAL A 121 -13.00 -21.80 20.41
C VAL A 121 -11.90 -22.84 20.60
N ASN A 122 -11.87 -23.47 21.76
CA ASN A 122 -10.88 -24.50 22.05
C ASN A 122 -11.26 -25.81 21.36
N THR A 123 -10.28 -26.52 20.81
CA THR A 123 -10.52 -27.75 20.05
C THR A 123 -9.97 -28.98 20.77
N VAL A 124 -10.82 -29.99 20.93
CA VAL A 124 -10.47 -31.33 21.38
C VAL A 124 -10.28 -32.22 20.16
N PHE A 125 -9.11 -32.83 20.02
CA PHE A 125 -8.82 -33.77 18.96
C PHE A 125 -8.98 -35.20 19.48
N ILE A 126 -9.76 -35.99 18.75
CA ILE A 126 -9.93 -37.43 19.00
C ILE A 126 -9.50 -38.17 17.74
N ALA A 127 -8.79 -39.27 17.91
CA ALA A 127 -8.36 -40.14 16.82
C ALA A 127 -8.99 -41.54 16.94
N GLY A 128 -9.23 -42.20 15.82
CA GLY A 128 -9.71 -43.58 15.83
C GLY A 128 -9.77 -44.17 14.43
N LYS A 129 -9.74 -45.51 14.37
CA LYS A 129 -9.92 -46.27 13.13
C LYS A 129 -11.39 -46.57 12.90
N LEU A 130 -11.83 -46.37 11.67
CA LEU A 130 -13.18 -46.69 11.24
C LEU A 130 -13.29 -48.20 10.97
N VAL A 131 -14.28 -48.88 11.54
CA VAL A 131 -14.55 -50.29 11.22
C VAL A 131 -15.47 -50.31 9.99
N ALA A 132 -14.89 -50.71 8.85
CA ALA A 132 -15.52 -50.98 7.55
C ALA A 132 -16.85 -50.25 7.27
N VAL A 133 -16.78 -49.14 6.53
CA VAL A 133 -17.96 -48.49 5.94
C VAL A 133 -18.27 -49.16 4.61
N GLU A 134 -19.54 -49.54 4.39
CA GLU A 134 -20.03 -49.82 3.05
C GLU A 134 -19.93 -48.51 2.25
N ASP A 135 -19.04 -48.45 1.25
CA ASP A 135 -18.83 -47.32 0.31
C ASP A 135 -20.09 -47.10 -0.55
N ASN A 136 -21.18 -46.69 0.08
CA ASN A 136 -22.47 -46.39 -0.52
C ASN A 136 -22.76 -44.90 -0.34
N ASN A 137 -21.86 -44.02 -0.81
CA ASN A 137 -22.22 -42.74 -1.47
C ASN A 137 -21.00 -41.89 -1.86
N SER A 138 -21.03 -41.39 -3.10
CA SER A 138 -20.36 -40.20 -3.65
C SER A 138 -18.96 -39.83 -3.11
N ILE A 139 -17.95 -40.13 -3.93
CA ILE A 139 -16.52 -39.75 -3.81
C ILE A 139 -16.29 -38.23 -3.60
N ASP A 140 -17.32 -37.37 -3.75
CA ASP A 140 -17.18 -35.91 -3.72
C ASP A 140 -17.26 -35.26 -2.33
N SER A 141 -17.64 -35.99 -1.27
CA SER A 141 -17.90 -35.42 0.07
C SER A 141 -16.73 -35.50 1.05
N TYR A 142 -15.93 -36.56 0.97
CA TYR A 142 -14.73 -36.77 1.79
C TYR A 142 -13.58 -37.36 0.97
N ARG A 143 -12.35 -37.24 1.47
CA ARG A 143 -11.14 -37.79 0.84
C ARG A 143 -10.21 -38.38 1.89
N TRP A 144 -9.56 -39.48 1.54
CA TRP A 144 -8.44 -40.03 2.31
C TRP A 144 -7.15 -39.35 1.86
N MET A 145 -6.40 -38.79 2.80
CA MET A 145 -5.15 -38.08 2.53
C MET A 145 -4.08 -38.42 3.56
N SER A 146 -2.84 -38.52 3.12
CA SER A 146 -1.69 -38.58 4.01
C SER A 146 -1.24 -37.17 4.40
N VAL A 147 -0.44 -37.08 5.45
CA VAL A 147 0.18 -35.82 5.88
C VAL A 147 1.02 -35.21 4.74
N GLN A 148 1.81 -36.04 4.04
CA GLN A 148 2.64 -35.57 2.93
C GLN A 148 1.81 -35.03 1.78
N SER A 149 0.69 -35.69 1.44
CA SER A 149 -0.23 -35.17 0.41
C SER A 149 -0.83 -33.82 0.80
N CYS A 150 -1.17 -33.63 2.07
CA CYS A 150 -1.66 -32.34 2.58
C CYS A 150 -0.58 -31.26 2.49
N LEU A 151 0.66 -31.57 2.88
CA LEU A 151 1.81 -30.66 2.76
C LEU A 151 2.06 -30.26 1.31
N ASN A 152 2.04 -31.22 0.38
CA ASN A 152 2.19 -30.94 -1.04
C ASN A 152 1.08 -30.02 -1.55
N TRP A 153 -0.17 -30.18 -1.12
CA TRP A 153 -1.26 -29.26 -1.51
C TRP A 153 -1.09 -27.85 -0.96
N ILE A 154 -0.49 -27.72 0.22
CA ILE A 154 -0.17 -26.42 0.81
C ILE A 154 0.98 -25.75 0.03
N GLN A 155 1.90 -26.52 -0.57
CA GLN A 155 3.12 -26.03 -1.24
C GLN A 155 3.02 -25.90 -2.78
N GLU A 156 2.37 -26.83 -3.49
CA GLU A 156 2.34 -26.95 -4.96
C GLU A 156 1.21 -26.12 -5.60
N LEU A 157 1.19 -24.84 -5.27
CA LEU A 157 0.03 -23.97 -5.46
C LEU A 157 -0.33 -23.76 -6.93
N LYS A 158 -1.57 -24.13 -7.28
CA LYS A 158 -2.24 -23.77 -8.54
C LYS A 158 -3.45 -22.89 -8.22
N PRO A 159 -3.67 -21.79 -8.94
CA PRO A 159 -4.94 -21.07 -8.87
C PRO A 159 -6.11 -22.02 -9.06
N CYS A 160 -7.13 -21.91 -8.20
CA CYS A 160 -8.34 -22.73 -8.21
C CYS A 160 -8.16 -24.22 -7.82
N GLY A 161 -7.03 -24.61 -7.22
CA GLY A 161 -6.82 -25.96 -6.66
C GLY A 161 -7.43 -26.15 -5.27
N ASP A 162 -7.65 -27.40 -4.86
CA ASP A 162 -8.13 -27.77 -3.52
C ASP A 162 -7.20 -27.26 -2.40
N ARG A 163 -7.77 -26.89 -1.25
CA ARG A 163 -7.04 -26.32 -0.09
C ARG A 163 -7.20 -27.17 1.16
N VAL A 164 -6.21 -27.10 2.04
CA VAL A 164 -6.20 -27.78 3.35
C VAL A 164 -6.55 -26.78 4.46
N GLY A 165 -7.50 -27.14 5.31
CA GLY A 165 -7.99 -26.30 6.38
C GLY A 165 -7.14 -26.31 7.67
N PRO A 166 -7.43 -25.39 8.61
CA PRO A 166 -6.63 -25.21 9.82
C PRO A 166 -6.59 -26.40 10.76
N LEU A 167 -7.62 -27.24 10.80
CA LEU A 167 -7.66 -28.34 11.78
C LEU A 167 -6.75 -29.49 11.38
N VAL A 168 -6.59 -29.72 10.08
CA VAL A 168 -5.56 -30.63 9.57
C VAL A 168 -4.18 -30.14 9.97
N VAL A 169 -3.93 -28.83 9.82
CA VAL A 169 -2.64 -28.24 10.18
C VAL A 169 -2.35 -28.41 11.67
N LEU A 170 -3.27 -27.95 12.51
CA LEU A 170 -3.16 -28.02 13.96
C LEU A 170 -3.16 -29.46 14.49
N GLY A 171 -3.97 -30.34 13.91
CA GLY A 171 -4.22 -31.70 14.41
C GLY A 171 -3.22 -32.73 13.93
N ARG A 172 -2.57 -32.55 12.77
CA ARG A 172 -1.69 -33.56 12.15
C ARG A 172 -0.39 -32.99 11.61
N ILE A 173 -0.43 -31.88 10.89
CA ILE A 173 0.76 -31.38 10.19
C ILE A 173 1.79 -30.86 11.19
N ASN A 174 1.37 -30.04 12.16
CA ASN A 174 2.28 -29.47 13.16
C ASN A 174 2.95 -30.53 14.05
N GLU A 175 2.34 -31.72 14.20
CA GLU A 175 2.94 -32.84 14.94
C GLU A 175 4.04 -33.55 14.13
N SER A 176 3.91 -33.51 12.80
CA SER A 176 4.75 -34.25 11.85
C SER A 176 5.86 -33.40 11.23
N SER A 177 5.70 -32.08 11.26
CA SER A 177 6.54 -31.12 10.55
C SER A 177 7.70 -30.66 11.42
N PHE A 178 8.86 -30.54 10.77
CA PHE A 178 10.19 -30.24 11.30
C PHE A 178 10.16 -29.21 12.43
N SER A 179 10.72 -29.58 13.60
CA SER A 179 11.08 -28.68 14.70
C SER A 179 11.63 -27.37 14.13
N THR A 180 10.79 -26.32 14.12
CA THR A 180 11.28 -24.97 13.85
C THR A 180 12.32 -24.70 14.93
N LYS A 181 13.49 -24.17 14.56
CA LYS A 181 14.54 -23.83 15.55
C LYS A 181 14.03 -22.85 16.62
N TRP A 182 12.94 -22.16 16.30
CA TRP A 182 12.21 -21.26 17.17
C TRP A 182 10.94 -21.92 17.70
N GLU A 183 10.74 -21.85 19.02
CA GLU A 183 9.48 -22.14 19.68
C GLU A 183 8.95 -20.86 20.33
N VAL A 184 7.64 -20.62 20.16
CA VAL A 184 6.95 -19.53 20.87
C VAL A 184 7.01 -19.86 22.37
N PRO A 185 7.35 -18.88 23.25
CA PRO A 185 7.32 -19.10 24.68
C PRO A 185 6.00 -19.75 25.15
N PRO A 186 6.02 -20.85 25.94
CA PRO A 186 4.81 -21.66 26.22
C PRO A 186 3.64 -20.93 26.87
N ALA A 187 3.89 -19.77 27.50
CA ALA A 187 2.85 -18.94 28.12
C ALA A 187 2.03 -18.12 27.10
N ILE A 188 2.48 -18.04 25.85
CA ILE A 188 1.88 -17.19 24.81
C ILE A 188 1.01 -18.05 23.91
N ASN A 189 -0.29 -17.77 23.93
CA ASN A 189 -1.24 -18.41 23.02
C ASN A 189 -1.03 -17.85 21.60
N HIS A 190 -0.90 -18.76 20.64
CA HIS A 190 -0.69 -18.41 19.25
C HIS A 190 -1.45 -19.40 18.35
N GLN A 191 -1.54 -19.07 17.07
CA GLN A 191 -1.99 -19.99 16.03
C GLN A 191 -0.96 -20.02 14.91
N GLU A 192 -0.63 -21.21 14.43
CA GLU A 192 0.12 -21.37 13.20
C GLU A 192 -0.85 -21.83 12.10
N TYR A 193 -1.15 -20.94 11.17
CA TYR A 193 -1.87 -21.29 9.95
C TYR A 193 -1.76 -20.16 8.91
N PRO A 194 -1.32 -20.48 7.68
CA PRO A 194 -0.80 -21.78 7.22
C PRO A 194 0.53 -22.17 7.91
N PRO A 195 1.05 -23.38 7.66
CA PRO A 195 2.36 -23.80 8.16
C PRO A 195 3.45 -22.76 7.86
N GLY A 196 4.29 -22.47 8.85
CA GLY A 196 5.33 -21.45 8.81
C GLY A 196 4.86 -20.02 9.09
N VAL A 197 3.55 -19.79 9.29
CA VAL A 197 3.01 -18.47 9.60
C VAL A 197 2.41 -18.46 11.00
N ILE A 198 3.17 -17.91 11.95
CA ILE A 198 2.80 -17.87 13.37
C ILE A 198 2.11 -16.54 13.66
N ILE A 199 0.95 -16.60 14.30
CA ILE A 199 0.08 -15.45 14.55
C ILE A 199 -0.19 -15.36 16.06
N ILE A 200 0.18 -14.23 16.65
CA ILE A 200 0.07 -13.96 18.09
C ILE A 200 -0.82 -12.72 18.28
N PRO A 201 -2.06 -12.87 18.77
CA PRO A 201 -2.94 -11.72 19.02
C PRO A 201 -2.46 -10.96 20.26
N MET A 202 -1.75 -9.85 20.04
CA MET A 202 -1.21 -8.98 21.08
C MET A 202 -2.24 -7.94 21.48
N LYS A 203 -2.49 -7.76 22.78
CA LYS A 203 -3.35 -6.67 23.26
C LYS A 203 -2.76 -5.31 22.87
N SER A 204 -3.56 -4.45 22.24
CA SER A 204 -3.08 -3.24 21.57
C SER A 204 -4.06 -2.07 21.70
N ARG A 205 -3.67 -0.87 21.25
CA ARG A 205 -4.51 0.35 21.22
C ARG A 205 -5.46 0.38 20.01
N THR A 206 -6.07 -0.75 19.70
CA THR A 206 -6.98 -0.88 18.55
C THR A 206 -8.39 -0.36 18.84
N LEU A 207 -9.16 -0.15 17.78
CA LEU A 207 -10.57 0.24 17.87
C LEU A 207 -11.46 -0.97 18.21
N ARG A 208 -12.52 -0.70 18.99
CA ARG A 208 -13.57 -1.69 19.26
C ARG A 208 -14.23 -2.14 17.94
N PRO A 209 -14.65 -3.42 17.84
CA PRO A 209 -14.80 -4.39 18.93
C PRO A 209 -13.54 -5.22 19.23
N PHE A 210 -12.45 -5.01 18.50
CA PHE A 210 -11.19 -5.71 18.74
C PHE A 210 -10.50 -5.17 19.99
N HIS A 211 -9.66 -6.01 20.58
CA HIS A 211 -8.80 -5.66 21.71
C HIS A 211 -7.35 -6.06 21.46
N THR A 212 -7.06 -6.59 20.28
CA THR A 212 -5.78 -7.18 19.91
C THR A 212 -5.44 -6.82 18.46
N THR A 213 -4.14 -6.70 18.19
CA THR A 213 -3.53 -6.71 16.86
C THR A 213 -2.72 -7.99 16.71
N ASN A 214 -2.81 -8.64 15.57
CA ASN A 214 -2.08 -9.86 15.27
C ASN A 214 -0.63 -9.52 14.93
N LEU A 215 0.28 -9.88 15.82
CA LEU A 215 1.70 -9.98 15.50
C LEU A 215 1.91 -11.22 14.63
N VAL A 216 2.43 -11.04 13.41
CA VAL A 216 2.77 -12.18 12.53
C VAL A 216 4.28 -12.42 12.58
N VAL A 217 4.67 -13.67 12.74
CA VAL A 217 6.08 -14.10 12.86
C VAL A 217 6.38 -15.16 11.81
N PHE A 218 7.45 -14.94 11.06
CA PHE A 218 8.10 -15.96 10.24
C PHE A 218 9.45 -16.30 10.88
N ALA A 219 9.62 -17.57 11.25
CA ALA A 219 10.83 -18.10 11.84
C ALA A 219 11.67 -18.84 10.77
N PRO A 220 12.96 -19.12 11.01
CA PRO A 220 13.78 -19.84 10.05
C PRO A 220 13.29 -21.28 9.82
N GLU A 221 13.15 -21.67 8.55
CA GLU A 221 12.99 -23.06 8.13
C GLU A 221 14.30 -23.84 8.29
N ASN A 222 14.21 -25.16 8.53
CA ASN A 222 15.37 -26.08 8.55
C ASN A 222 15.89 -26.43 7.14
N VAL A 223 15.80 -25.51 6.19
CA VAL A 223 16.25 -25.74 4.81
C VAL A 223 17.69 -25.23 4.67
N PRO A 224 18.64 -26.07 4.18
CA PRO A 224 19.97 -25.58 3.88
C PRO A 224 19.89 -24.51 2.79
N ASN A 225 20.50 -23.34 3.05
CA ASN A 225 20.56 -22.20 2.14
C ASN A 225 21.05 -22.62 0.74
N ASN A 226 20.12 -22.93 -0.15
CA ASN A 226 20.39 -23.25 -1.54
C ASN A 226 19.56 -22.31 -2.40
N SER A 227 20.04 -21.09 -2.60
CA SER A 227 20.02 -20.42 -3.91
C SER A 227 20.43 -18.96 -3.78
N GLU A 228 21.52 -18.63 -4.45
CA GLU A 228 21.87 -17.27 -4.87
C GLU A 228 20.83 -16.81 -5.93
N GLU A 229 19.72 -16.21 -5.51
CA GLU A 229 18.85 -15.44 -6.40
C GLU A 229 19.06 -13.94 -6.15
N ASN A 230 19.62 -13.25 -7.13
CA ASN A 230 20.19 -11.90 -7.02
C ASN A 230 19.18 -10.75 -7.22
N ASN A 231 18.02 -10.75 -6.55
CA ASN A 231 17.14 -9.57 -6.61
C ASN A 231 16.23 -9.30 -5.39
N PHE A 232 16.63 -9.74 -4.18
CA PHE A 232 15.87 -9.44 -2.96
C PHE A 232 16.25 -8.08 -2.39
N VAL A 233 15.26 -7.26 -2.04
CA VAL A 233 15.51 -5.93 -1.44
C VAL A 233 16.10 -6.05 -0.03
N VAL A 234 15.71 -7.09 0.71
CA VAL A 234 16.19 -7.40 2.07
C VAL A 234 16.25 -8.92 2.26
N SER A 235 17.27 -9.39 2.98
CA SER A 235 17.37 -10.76 3.49
C SER A 235 17.60 -10.79 5.00
N GLY A 236 16.84 -11.63 5.69
CA GLY A 236 16.93 -11.81 7.14
C GLY A 236 16.72 -13.27 7.56
N ASP A 237 16.97 -13.55 8.83
CA ASP A 237 16.77 -14.90 9.39
C ASP A 237 15.33 -15.08 9.89
N ALA A 238 14.69 -14.01 10.34
CA ALA A 238 13.31 -13.99 10.83
C ALA A 238 12.61 -12.66 10.50
N LEU A 239 11.28 -12.68 10.51
CA LEU A 239 10.43 -11.51 10.27
C LEU A 239 9.38 -11.39 11.36
N ILE A 240 9.21 -10.17 11.87
CA ILE A 240 8.06 -9.75 12.65
C ILE A 240 7.25 -8.73 11.84
N VAL A 241 5.94 -8.89 11.81
CA VAL A 241 5.00 -7.94 11.22
C VAL A 241 4.15 -7.29 12.30
N ASP A 242 4.06 -5.96 12.24
CA ASP A 242 3.18 -5.11 13.09
C ASP A 242 3.28 -5.40 14.60
N PRO A 243 4.41 -5.05 15.25
CA PRO A 243 4.65 -5.34 16.66
C PRO A 243 3.86 -4.47 17.65
N GLY A 244 2.76 -3.85 17.23
CA GLY A 244 1.99 -2.96 18.08
C GLY A 244 1.33 -3.70 19.24
N CYS A 245 1.61 -3.24 20.46
CA CYS A 245 1.01 -3.77 21.68
C CYS A 245 0.97 -2.69 22.76
N LEU A 246 0.14 -2.88 23.79
CA LEU A 246 0.11 -2.03 24.97
C LEU A 246 1.40 -2.20 25.77
N SER A 247 1.81 -1.15 26.50
CA SER A 247 3.02 -1.16 27.32
C SER A 247 3.08 -2.30 28.35
N GLU A 248 1.93 -2.72 28.87
CA GLU A 248 1.82 -3.86 29.80
C GLU A 248 2.21 -5.21 29.18
N PHE A 249 2.21 -5.33 27.84
CA PHE A 249 2.60 -6.51 27.09
C PHE A 249 4.01 -6.41 26.46
N HIS A 250 4.78 -5.35 26.75
CA HIS A 250 6.14 -5.21 26.23
C HIS A 250 7.07 -6.35 26.67
N VAL A 251 6.91 -6.88 27.89
CA VAL A 251 7.69 -8.03 28.38
C VAL A 251 7.38 -9.30 27.59
N GLU A 252 6.13 -9.46 27.15
CA GLU A 252 5.72 -10.59 26.32
C GLU A 252 6.33 -10.48 24.92
N LEU A 253 6.24 -9.30 24.30
CA LEU A 253 6.88 -9.02 23.02
C LEU A 253 8.41 -9.23 23.09
N GLU A 254 9.06 -8.75 24.16
CA GLU A 254 10.49 -8.95 24.38
C GLU A 254 10.86 -10.44 24.43
N LYS A 255 10.05 -11.29 25.07
CA LYS A 255 10.29 -12.74 25.08
C LYS A 255 10.18 -13.36 23.68
N VAL A 256 9.20 -12.93 22.88
CA VAL A 256 9.06 -13.38 21.48
C VAL A 256 10.30 -12.98 20.68
N VAL A 257 10.70 -11.71 20.76
CA VAL A 257 11.84 -11.14 20.02
C VAL A 257 13.17 -11.79 20.44
N ASN A 258 13.40 -11.97 21.74
CA ASN A 258 14.65 -12.56 22.25
C ASN A 258 14.81 -14.04 21.89
N ALA A 259 13.71 -14.73 21.60
CA ALA A 259 13.77 -16.10 21.11
C ALA A 259 14.13 -16.17 19.61
N LEU A 260 13.90 -15.10 18.84
CA LEU A 260 14.23 -15.04 17.41
C LEU A 260 15.73 -14.78 17.16
N PRO A 261 16.26 -15.13 15.97
CA PRO A 261 17.62 -14.79 15.57
C PRO A 261 17.88 -13.27 15.54
N ARG A 262 19.17 -12.90 15.59
CA ARG A 262 19.58 -11.48 15.59
C ARG A 262 19.29 -10.75 14.28
N ARG A 263 19.42 -11.39 13.11
CA ARG A 263 19.11 -10.74 11.81
C ARG A 263 17.60 -10.66 11.57
N LEU A 264 16.93 -9.89 12.41
CA LEU A 264 15.48 -9.69 12.40
C LEU A 264 15.11 -8.57 11.43
N VAL A 265 14.19 -8.88 10.52
CA VAL A 265 13.48 -7.87 9.74
C VAL A 265 12.18 -7.55 10.46
N VAL A 266 11.83 -6.28 10.54
CA VAL A 266 10.55 -5.82 11.08
C VAL A 266 9.80 -5.20 9.92
N PHE A 267 8.63 -5.72 9.58
CA PHE A 267 7.75 -5.12 8.58
C PHE A 267 6.59 -4.43 9.27
N VAL A 268 6.26 -3.23 8.81
CA VAL A 268 5.09 -2.49 9.28
C VAL A 268 4.17 -2.24 8.11
N THR A 269 2.91 -2.71 8.22
CA THR A 269 1.89 -2.52 7.20
C THR A 269 1.52 -1.04 7.07
N HIS A 270 1.36 -0.34 8.19
CA HIS A 270 1.08 1.10 8.24
C HIS A 270 1.35 1.68 9.65
N HIS A 271 1.24 3.00 9.77
CA HIS A 271 1.76 3.78 10.92
C HIS A 271 0.81 3.88 12.13
N HIS A 272 -0.36 3.24 12.13
CA HIS A 272 -1.27 3.37 13.29
C HIS A 272 -0.66 2.74 14.54
N HIS A 273 -1.00 3.31 15.70
CA HIS A 273 -0.36 3.00 16.98
C HIS A 273 -0.37 1.51 17.31
N ASP A 274 -1.50 0.86 17.11
CA ASP A 274 -1.68 -0.56 17.35
C ASP A 274 -0.91 -1.50 16.42
N HIS A 275 -0.13 -0.96 15.47
CA HIS A 275 0.82 -1.69 14.62
C HIS A 275 2.29 -1.34 14.95
N VAL A 276 2.56 -0.15 15.52
CA VAL A 276 3.93 0.38 15.66
C VAL A 276 4.41 0.56 17.10
N ASP A 277 3.52 0.53 18.09
CA ASP A 277 3.86 0.87 19.48
C ASP A 277 4.96 -0.01 20.09
N GLY A 278 5.09 -1.27 19.66
CA GLY A 278 6.15 -2.17 20.14
C GLY A 278 7.47 -2.07 19.38
N LEU A 279 7.61 -1.17 18.40
CA LEU A 279 8.87 -0.95 17.68
C LEU A 279 10.01 -0.57 18.62
N SER A 280 9.72 0.26 19.63
CA SER A 280 10.70 0.67 20.64
C SER A 280 11.28 -0.50 21.44
N VAL A 281 10.46 -1.55 21.68
CA VAL A 281 10.89 -2.79 22.34
C VAL A 281 11.83 -3.56 21.43
N ILE A 282 11.45 -3.76 20.16
CA ILE A 282 12.30 -4.48 19.20
C ILE A 282 13.64 -3.80 19.04
N GLN A 283 13.66 -2.48 18.85
CA GLN A 283 14.89 -1.70 18.70
C GLN A 283 15.84 -1.87 19.91
N LYS A 284 15.28 -1.96 21.12
CA LYS A 284 16.07 -2.16 22.35
C LYS A 284 16.62 -3.58 22.46
N CYS A 285 15.82 -4.59 22.14
CA CYS A 285 16.18 -6.00 22.30
C CYS A 285 17.04 -6.53 21.14
N ASN A 286 16.87 -5.96 19.95
CA ASN A 286 17.53 -6.37 18.73
C ASN A 286 18.06 -5.14 17.95
N PRO A 287 19.24 -4.60 18.35
CA PRO A 287 19.78 -3.36 17.81
C PRO A 287 20.26 -3.47 16.34
N ASP A 288 20.36 -4.69 15.80
CA ASP A 288 20.74 -4.95 14.42
C ASP A 288 19.50 -5.14 13.51
N ALA A 289 18.29 -5.01 14.07
CA ALA A 289 17.06 -5.16 13.32
C ALA A 289 16.87 -4.05 12.27
N ILE A 290 16.23 -4.40 11.15
CA ILE A 290 15.96 -3.49 10.04
C ILE A 290 14.45 -3.34 9.90
N LEU A 291 13.97 -2.09 9.89
CA LEU A 291 12.57 -1.79 9.59
C LEU A 291 12.36 -1.72 8.07
N LEU A 292 11.33 -2.41 7.61
CA LEU A 292 10.84 -2.41 6.24
C LEU A 292 9.43 -1.79 6.26
N ALA A 293 9.26 -0.65 5.61
CA ALA A 293 7.95 0.01 5.52
C ALA A 293 7.88 0.91 4.29
N HIS A 294 6.68 1.32 3.92
CA HIS A 294 6.51 2.38 2.93
C HIS A 294 7.04 3.71 3.46
N GLU A 295 7.59 4.57 2.59
CA GLU A 295 8.13 5.87 2.99
C GLU A 295 7.12 6.72 3.77
N LYS A 296 5.88 6.86 3.28
CA LYS A 296 4.83 7.65 3.96
C LYS A 296 4.46 7.07 5.33
N THR A 297 4.59 5.76 5.50
CA THR A 297 4.40 5.10 6.80
C THR A 297 5.57 5.45 7.72
N LYS A 298 6.82 5.30 7.26
CA LYS A 298 8.01 5.63 8.05
C LYS A 298 8.05 7.10 8.49
N HIS A 299 7.62 8.04 7.65
CA HIS A 299 7.56 9.47 7.98
C HIS A 299 6.61 9.79 9.13
N ARG A 300 5.63 8.92 9.41
CA ARG A 300 4.65 9.09 10.50
C ARG A 300 5.02 8.30 11.77
N ILE A 301 6.05 7.46 11.71
CA ILE A 301 6.59 6.74 12.88
C ILE A 301 7.59 7.67 13.60
N SER A 302 7.44 7.81 14.92
CA SER A 302 8.34 8.65 15.72
C SER A 302 9.78 8.16 15.66
N ARG A 303 10.74 9.08 15.77
CA ARG A 303 12.15 8.72 15.94
C ARG A 303 12.40 7.99 17.26
N ASP A 304 11.58 8.25 18.27
CA ASP A 304 11.67 7.56 19.57
C ASP A 304 11.20 6.10 19.46
N ASP A 305 10.29 5.81 18.52
CA ASP A 305 9.79 4.46 18.25
C ASP A 305 10.78 3.67 17.38
N TRP A 306 11.38 4.32 16.38
CA TRP A 306 12.39 3.71 15.52
C TRP A 306 13.43 4.70 14.96
N SER A 307 14.67 4.48 15.37
CA SER A 307 15.88 5.19 14.94
C SER A 307 16.97 4.28 14.33
N LEU A 308 16.76 2.95 14.30
CA LEU A 308 17.68 1.99 13.66
C LEU A 308 17.58 2.02 12.12
N GLY A 309 18.24 1.05 11.48
CA GLY A 309 18.20 0.84 10.03
C GLY A 309 16.77 0.76 9.48
N TYR A 310 16.59 1.36 8.30
CA TYR A 310 15.32 1.40 7.59
C TYR A 310 15.53 1.19 6.10
N THR A 311 14.69 0.36 5.51
CA THR A 311 14.59 0.16 4.06
C THR A 311 13.19 0.54 3.61
N SER A 312 13.10 1.41 2.60
CA SER A 312 11.82 1.78 2.00
C SER A 312 11.38 0.75 0.97
N VAL A 313 10.09 0.42 0.96
CA VAL A 313 9.46 -0.44 -0.05
C VAL A 313 8.35 0.29 -0.81
N THR A 314 8.18 -0.10 -2.07
CA THR A 314 7.26 0.51 -3.04
C THR A 314 6.14 -0.42 -3.48
N GLY A 315 6.23 -1.73 -3.22
CA GLY A 315 5.14 -2.68 -3.38
C GLY A 315 5.26 -3.68 -4.51
N ASP A 316 6.49 -3.93 -4.97
CA ASP A 316 6.84 -4.89 -6.01
C ASP A 316 8.21 -5.55 -5.76
N GLU A 317 8.64 -5.56 -4.50
CA GLU A 317 9.88 -6.18 -4.07
C GLU A 317 9.63 -7.58 -3.51
N ASP A 318 10.61 -8.47 -3.69
CA ASP A 318 10.66 -9.73 -2.97
C ASP A 318 11.64 -9.63 -1.79
N ILE A 319 11.28 -10.25 -0.67
CA ILE A 319 12.14 -10.44 0.49
C ILE A 319 12.30 -11.93 0.79
N VAL A 320 13.44 -12.29 1.35
CA VAL A 320 13.71 -13.66 1.81
C VAL A 320 14.00 -13.65 3.30
N ILE A 321 13.24 -14.45 4.03
CA ILE A 321 13.26 -14.52 5.48
C ILE A 321 13.38 -15.98 5.88
N GLY A 322 14.56 -16.41 6.33
CA GLY A 322 14.73 -17.74 6.91
C GLY A 322 14.22 -18.89 6.02
N GLY A 323 14.37 -18.79 4.69
CA GLY A 323 13.84 -19.76 3.73
C GLY A 323 12.47 -19.41 3.14
N HIS A 324 11.70 -18.52 3.78
CA HIS A 324 10.44 -18.01 3.24
C HIS A 324 10.67 -16.91 2.22
N ARG A 325 10.04 -17.02 1.05
CA ARG A 325 9.94 -15.92 0.07
C ARG A 325 8.63 -15.17 0.27
N LEU A 326 8.70 -13.86 0.47
CA LEU A 326 7.52 -12.99 0.55
C LEU A 326 7.59 -11.87 -0.49
N ARG A 327 6.46 -11.59 -1.12
CA ARG A 327 6.27 -10.47 -2.03
C ARG A 327 5.64 -9.31 -1.28
N VAL A 328 6.27 -8.14 -1.33
CA VAL A 328 5.70 -6.90 -0.82
C VAL A 328 4.67 -6.36 -1.80
N ILE A 329 3.49 -5.97 -1.32
CA ILE A 329 2.38 -5.49 -2.14
C ILE A 329 1.95 -4.10 -1.65
N TYR A 330 2.04 -3.09 -2.52
CA TYR A 330 1.45 -1.78 -2.22
C TYR A 330 -0.07 -1.88 -2.29
N ALA A 331 -0.72 -1.42 -1.22
CA ALA A 331 -2.13 -1.67 -0.93
C ALA A 331 -2.82 -0.42 -0.33
N PRO A 332 -2.75 0.75 -1.00
CA PRO A 332 -3.34 1.97 -0.46
C PRO A 332 -4.86 1.89 -0.37
N GLY A 333 -5.44 2.78 0.43
CA GLY A 333 -6.89 2.89 0.61
C GLY A 333 -7.26 3.03 2.08
N HIS A 334 -6.74 2.16 2.94
CA HIS A 334 -6.83 2.34 4.39
C HIS A 334 -6.00 3.55 4.85
N THR A 335 -4.72 3.59 4.44
CA THR A 335 -3.85 4.77 4.47
C THR A 335 -3.12 4.88 3.14
N ASP A 336 -2.45 6.00 2.88
CA ASP A 336 -1.70 6.25 1.63
C ASP A 336 -0.33 5.54 1.55
N GLY A 337 0.08 4.86 2.61
CA GLY A 337 1.33 4.10 2.72
C GLY A 337 1.11 2.68 3.23
N HIS A 338 -0.12 2.17 3.12
CA HIS A 338 -0.47 0.82 3.53
C HIS A 338 0.15 -0.22 2.59
N MET A 339 0.73 -1.26 3.20
CA MET A 339 1.39 -2.37 2.51
C MET A 339 0.85 -3.71 3.00
N ALA A 340 0.87 -4.70 2.13
CA ALA A 340 0.57 -6.11 2.43
C ALA A 340 1.76 -7.01 2.07
N LEU A 341 1.77 -8.24 2.60
CA LEU A 341 2.77 -9.26 2.28
C LEU A 341 2.09 -10.53 1.76
N LEU A 342 2.51 -11.01 0.59
CA LEU A 342 2.08 -12.29 0.05
C LEU A 342 3.18 -13.34 0.30
N HIS A 343 2.89 -14.35 1.11
CA HIS A 343 3.78 -15.47 1.36
C HIS A 343 3.73 -16.45 0.18
N ALA A 344 4.86 -16.65 -0.51
CA ALA A 344 4.89 -17.42 -1.76
C ALA A 344 4.48 -18.89 -1.55
N ASN A 345 5.00 -19.56 -0.52
CA ASN A 345 4.83 -21.00 -0.34
C ASN A 345 3.39 -21.40 0.01
N SER A 346 2.64 -20.53 0.69
CA SER A 346 1.26 -20.82 1.11
C SER A 346 0.20 -19.98 0.37
N HIS A 347 0.65 -19.06 -0.50
CA HIS A 347 -0.19 -18.07 -1.17
C HIS A 347 -1.08 -17.25 -0.21
N SER A 348 -0.65 -17.06 1.03
CA SER A 348 -1.42 -16.35 2.03
C SER A 348 -1.04 -14.88 2.06
N LEU A 349 -2.06 -14.03 2.10
CA LEU A 349 -1.90 -12.59 2.07
C LEU A 349 -2.09 -12.03 3.48
N ILE A 350 -1.01 -11.50 4.04
CA ILE A 350 -1.02 -10.68 5.24
C ILE A 350 -1.53 -9.31 4.81
N VAL A 351 -2.81 -9.04 5.12
CA VAL A 351 -3.61 -8.01 4.46
C VAL A 351 -3.63 -6.68 5.22
N GLY A 352 -2.96 -6.60 6.37
CA GLY A 352 -2.99 -5.43 7.24
C GLY A 352 -4.43 -5.08 7.66
N ASP A 353 -4.69 -3.77 7.73
CA ASP A 353 -6.02 -3.20 8.01
C ASP A 353 -6.92 -2.98 6.79
N HIS A 354 -6.55 -3.50 5.62
CA HIS A 354 -7.41 -3.38 4.43
C HIS A 354 -8.69 -4.22 4.59
N CYS A 355 -8.58 -5.38 5.25
CA CYS A 355 -9.70 -6.23 5.67
C CYS A 355 -9.50 -6.70 7.11
N LEU A 356 -10.60 -6.87 7.84
CA LEU A 356 -10.62 -7.30 9.25
C LEU A 356 -11.45 -8.58 9.37
N GLY A 357 -11.13 -9.46 10.31
CA GLY A 357 -11.84 -10.73 10.49
C GLY A 357 -13.33 -10.58 10.80
N GLN A 358 -13.75 -9.40 11.26
CA GLN A 358 -15.15 -9.04 11.49
C GLN A 358 -15.38 -7.54 11.28
N GLY A 359 -16.56 -7.18 10.77
CA GLY A 359 -16.97 -5.79 10.58
C GLY A 359 -16.46 -5.19 9.27
N SER A 360 -16.09 -3.91 9.31
CA SER A 360 -15.59 -3.15 8.15
C SER A 360 -14.32 -2.41 8.55
N ALA A 361 -13.37 -2.35 7.63
CA ALA A 361 -12.15 -1.57 7.78
C ALA A 361 -12.46 -0.07 7.73
N VAL A 362 -11.91 0.68 8.69
CA VAL A 362 -11.89 2.15 8.64
C VAL A 362 -10.93 2.58 7.54
N LEU A 363 -11.18 3.72 6.87
CA LEU A 363 -10.17 4.35 6.02
C LEU A 363 -9.81 5.69 6.65
N ASP A 364 -8.52 5.90 6.89
CA ASP A 364 -8.04 7.10 7.56
C ASP A 364 -7.80 8.22 6.56
N ALA A 365 -8.83 9.04 6.35
CA ALA A 365 -8.77 10.21 5.48
C ALA A 365 -7.66 11.21 5.87
N ARG A 366 -7.24 11.25 7.15
CA ARG A 366 -6.18 12.16 7.61
C ARG A 366 -4.79 11.67 7.19
N ALA A 367 -4.66 10.37 6.97
CA ALA A 367 -3.47 9.73 6.43
C ALA A 367 -3.62 9.32 4.96
N GLY A 368 -4.46 10.03 4.21
CA GLY A 368 -4.63 9.86 2.76
C GLY A 368 -5.48 8.65 2.33
N GLY A 369 -6.04 7.90 3.28
CA GLY A 369 -6.98 6.82 2.99
C GLY A 369 -8.21 7.32 2.21
N ASN A 370 -8.58 6.60 1.15
CA ASN A 370 -9.68 6.97 0.28
C ASN A 370 -10.33 5.73 -0.37
N MET A 371 -11.58 5.90 -0.80
CA MET A 371 -12.39 4.81 -1.32
C MET A 371 -11.92 4.32 -2.70
N PHE A 372 -11.39 5.22 -3.53
CA PHE A 372 -10.94 4.88 -4.88
C PHE A 372 -9.79 3.87 -4.83
N GLU A 373 -8.73 4.19 -4.11
CA GLU A 373 -7.59 3.31 -3.90
C GLU A 373 -8.01 2.03 -3.16
N TYR A 374 -8.93 2.13 -2.19
CA TYR A 374 -9.46 0.95 -1.52
C TYR A 374 -10.11 -0.05 -2.49
N PHE A 375 -10.95 0.44 -3.42
CA PHE A 375 -11.56 -0.41 -4.44
C PHE A 375 -10.49 -1.04 -5.34
N GLN A 376 -9.53 -0.26 -5.83
CA GLN A 376 -8.44 -0.76 -6.68
C GLN A 376 -7.61 -1.84 -5.98
N THR A 377 -7.19 -1.60 -4.73
CA THR A 377 -6.46 -2.56 -3.90
C THR A 377 -7.27 -3.84 -3.68
N THR A 378 -8.58 -3.73 -3.47
CA THR A 378 -9.43 -4.91 -3.27
C THR A 378 -9.53 -5.76 -4.55
N TYR A 379 -9.64 -5.15 -5.73
CA TYR A 379 -9.59 -5.89 -7.00
C TYR A 379 -8.22 -6.51 -7.25
N LYS A 380 -7.13 -5.78 -6.95
CA LYS A 380 -5.77 -6.32 -7.00
C LYS A 380 -5.65 -7.58 -6.12
N PHE A 381 -6.21 -7.57 -4.91
CA PHE A 381 -6.22 -8.75 -4.04
C PHE A 381 -7.08 -9.91 -4.58
N LEU A 382 -8.20 -9.62 -5.24
CA LEU A 382 -8.99 -10.66 -5.92
C LEU A 382 -8.21 -11.29 -7.09
N GLU A 383 -7.51 -10.48 -7.88
CA GLU A 383 -6.66 -10.92 -8.98
C GLU A 383 -5.47 -11.76 -8.48
N LEU A 384 -4.87 -11.37 -7.35
CA LEU A 384 -3.86 -12.19 -6.67
C LEU A 384 -4.40 -13.56 -6.25
N SER A 385 -5.71 -13.73 -6.06
CA SER A 385 -6.34 -14.99 -5.65
C SER A 385 -5.62 -15.70 -4.49
N PRO A 386 -5.41 -15.00 -3.35
CA PRO A 386 -4.75 -15.61 -2.19
C PRO A 386 -5.56 -16.81 -1.67
N HIS A 387 -4.91 -17.74 -0.97
CA HIS A 387 -5.57 -18.91 -0.38
C HIS A 387 -6.09 -18.66 1.03
N ALA A 388 -5.50 -17.70 1.73
CA ALA A 388 -6.01 -17.19 3.00
C ALA A 388 -5.71 -15.70 3.12
N LEU A 389 -6.56 -14.98 3.85
CA LEU A 389 -6.27 -13.61 4.30
C LEU A 389 -5.93 -13.66 5.78
N ILE A 390 -4.80 -13.05 6.13
CA ILE A 390 -4.35 -12.88 7.51
C ILE A 390 -4.52 -11.40 7.86
N PRO A 391 -5.67 -11.01 8.43
CA PRO A 391 -5.89 -9.64 8.88
C PRO A 391 -5.08 -9.36 10.15
N MET A 392 -4.81 -8.08 10.41
CA MET A 392 -4.20 -7.66 11.67
C MET A 392 -5.20 -7.65 12.83
N HIS A 393 -6.48 -7.78 12.56
CA HIS A 393 -7.51 -7.90 13.59
C HIS A 393 -8.48 -9.04 13.26
N GLY A 394 -8.67 -9.96 14.21
CA GLY A 394 -9.52 -11.13 14.06
C GLY A 394 -8.81 -12.36 13.52
N ARG A 395 -9.57 -13.41 13.19
CA ARG A 395 -9.05 -14.71 12.75
C ARG A 395 -8.60 -14.69 11.29
N VAL A 396 -7.73 -15.65 10.94
CA VAL A 396 -7.41 -15.96 9.55
C VAL A 396 -8.68 -16.33 8.79
N ASN A 397 -8.85 -15.75 7.61
CA ASN A 397 -9.97 -16.04 6.73
C ASN A 397 -9.56 -17.05 5.65
N VAL A 398 -10.28 -18.17 5.60
CA VAL A 398 -10.09 -19.27 4.62
C VAL A 398 -11.09 -19.21 3.47
N TRP A 399 -11.76 -18.10 3.25
CA TRP A 399 -12.64 -17.82 2.11
C TRP A 399 -12.33 -16.41 1.54
N PRO A 400 -11.09 -16.20 1.07
CA PRO A 400 -10.55 -14.89 0.73
C PRO A 400 -11.40 -14.13 -0.29
N LYS A 401 -11.84 -14.79 -1.36
CA LYS A 401 -12.64 -14.14 -2.41
C LYS A 401 -14.00 -13.75 -1.87
N GLN A 402 -14.65 -14.63 -1.11
CA GLN A 402 -15.89 -14.30 -0.42
C GLN A 402 -15.74 -13.06 0.47
N MET A 403 -14.68 -12.99 1.28
CA MET A 403 -14.44 -11.86 2.17
C MET A 403 -14.26 -10.55 1.41
N LEU A 404 -13.37 -10.53 0.40
CA LEU A 404 -13.09 -9.34 -0.41
C LEU A 404 -14.33 -8.86 -1.16
N CYS A 405 -15.07 -9.77 -1.81
CA CYS A 405 -16.35 -9.46 -2.47
C CYS A 405 -17.39 -8.92 -1.49
N GLY A 406 -17.46 -9.46 -0.26
CA GLY A 406 -18.32 -8.95 0.79
C GLY A 406 -18.00 -7.49 1.15
N TYR A 407 -16.72 -7.14 1.25
CA TYR A 407 -16.27 -5.77 1.49
C TYR A 407 -16.62 -4.82 0.33
N LEU A 408 -16.41 -5.25 -0.92
CA LEU A 408 -16.80 -4.50 -2.12
C LEU A 408 -18.31 -4.22 -2.12
N LYS A 409 -19.11 -5.28 -1.94
CA LYS A 409 -20.58 -5.20 -1.94
C LYS A 409 -21.07 -4.28 -0.82
N ASN A 410 -20.53 -4.41 0.40
CA ASN A 410 -20.90 -3.57 1.53
C ASN A 410 -20.64 -2.08 1.25
N ARG A 411 -19.50 -1.75 0.65
CA ARG A 411 -19.15 -0.36 0.31
C ARG A 411 -20.01 0.19 -0.83
N ARG A 412 -20.29 -0.60 -1.87
CA ARG A 412 -21.20 -0.18 -2.95
C ARG A 412 -22.65 -0.01 -2.48
N ASN A 413 -23.13 -0.90 -1.62
CA ASN A 413 -24.45 -0.75 -0.99
C ASN A 413 -24.54 0.56 -0.19
N ARG A 414 -23.46 0.92 0.51
CA ARG A 414 -23.39 2.19 1.23
C ARG A 414 -23.43 3.39 0.28
N GLU A 415 -22.69 3.35 -0.84
CA GLU A 415 -22.77 4.39 -1.88
C GLU A 415 -24.18 4.53 -2.48
N ALA A 416 -24.85 3.40 -2.76
CA ALA A 416 -26.22 3.41 -3.25
C ALA A 416 -27.19 4.04 -2.22
N ASN A 417 -27.02 3.75 -0.93
CA ASN A 417 -27.83 4.35 0.13
C ASN A 417 -27.55 5.85 0.30
N ILE A 418 -26.29 6.27 0.13
CA ILE A 418 -25.91 7.69 0.14
C ILE A 418 -26.56 8.44 -1.02
N LEU A 419 -26.51 7.87 -2.24
CA LEU A 419 -27.17 8.46 -3.41
C LEU A 419 -28.68 8.59 -3.19
N LYS A 420 -29.34 7.54 -2.68
CA LYS A 420 -30.76 7.58 -2.31
C LYS A 420 -31.08 8.67 -1.28
N ALA A 421 -30.22 8.86 -0.27
CA ALA A 421 -30.39 9.93 0.71
C ALA A 421 -30.34 11.33 0.05
N ILE A 422 -29.39 11.54 -0.87
CA ILE A 422 -29.23 12.79 -1.60
C ILE A 422 -30.41 13.04 -2.54
N GLU A 423 -30.86 12.02 -3.28
CA GLU A 423 -32.07 12.07 -4.12
C GLU A 423 -33.33 12.35 -3.29
N GLY A 424 -33.38 11.83 -2.06
CA GLY A 424 -34.41 12.11 -1.07
C GLY A 424 -34.34 13.50 -0.44
N GLY A 425 -33.38 14.35 -0.83
CA GLY A 425 -33.28 15.75 -0.42
C GLY A 425 -32.25 16.05 0.66
N ALA A 426 -31.37 15.11 1.02
CA ALA A 426 -30.25 15.36 1.94
C ALA A 426 -29.30 16.44 1.38
N LYS A 427 -28.97 17.45 2.19
CA LYS A 427 -28.12 18.60 1.80
C LYS A 427 -26.77 18.61 2.52
N THR A 428 -26.68 17.94 3.67
CA THR A 428 -25.47 17.89 4.51
C THR A 428 -24.99 16.45 4.74
N LEU A 429 -23.73 16.30 5.15
CA LEU A 429 -23.22 14.98 5.57
C LEU A 429 -24.03 14.40 6.74
N PHE A 430 -24.51 15.25 7.65
CA PHE A 430 -25.33 14.81 8.78
C PHE A 430 -26.73 14.34 8.34
N ASP A 431 -27.33 14.97 7.32
CA ASP A 431 -28.60 14.49 6.75
C ASP A 431 -28.43 13.08 6.15
N ILE A 432 -27.30 12.85 5.46
CA ILE A 432 -26.96 11.53 4.90
C ILE A 432 -26.71 10.53 6.03
N VAL A 433 -25.95 10.89 7.07
CA VAL A 433 -25.71 10.02 8.23
C VAL A 433 -27.03 9.65 8.91
N GLN A 434 -27.94 10.61 9.11
CA GLN A 434 -29.25 10.36 9.70
C GLN A 434 -30.06 9.33 8.90
N TYR A 435 -29.94 9.32 7.57
CA TYR A 435 -30.62 8.33 6.72
C TYR A 435 -29.89 6.97 6.71
N VAL A 436 -28.59 6.98 6.41
CA VAL A 436 -27.78 5.78 6.17
C VAL A 436 -27.46 5.01 7.46
N TYR A 437 -27.33 5.72 8.58
CA TYR A 437 -26.96 5.18 9.90
C TYR A 437 -28.06 5.47 10.94
N SER A 438 -29.33 5.42 10.51
CA SER A 438 -30.48 5.70 11.37
C SER A 438 -30.61 4.77 12.57
N ASP A 439 -30.05 3.56 12.48
CA ASP A 439 -30.00 2.51 13.49
C ASP A 439 -28.74 2.55 14.38
N VAL A 440 -27.79 3.43 14.07
CA VAL A 440 -26.55 3.59 14.84
C VAL A 440 -26.72 4.68 15.91
N ASP A 441 -26.17 4.42 17.10
CA ASP A 441 -26.15 5.38 18.20
C ASP A 441 -25.61 6.75 17.76
N ARG A 442 -26.29 7.83 18.18
CA ARG A 442 -25.96 9.20 17.77
C ARG A 442 -24.57 9.63 18.22
N GLY A 443 -24.01 9.06 19.28
CA GLY A 443 -22.64 9.32 19.70
C GLY A 443 -21.60 8.93 18.64
N ALA A 444 -21.91 7.95 17.78
CA ALA A 444 -21.04 7.51 16.70
C ALA A 444 -21.22 8.28 15.38
N TRP A 445 -22.20 9.19 15.29
CA TRP A 445 -22.53 9.88 14.03
C TRP A 445 -21.40 10.77 13.52
N VAL A 446 -20.59 11.34 14.40
CA VAL A 446 -19.41 12.12 13.98
C VAL A 446 -18.42 11.23 13.22
N ALA A 447 -18.12 10.04 13.75
CA ALA A 447 -17.26 9.08 13.07
C ALA A 447 -17.91 8.55 11.77
N ALA A 448 -19.22 8.28 11.81
CA ALA A 448 -19.98 7.89 10.62
C ALA A 448 -19.93 8.98 9.53
N SER A 449 -19.96 10.27 9.89
CA SER A 449 -19.86 11.37 8.92
C SER A 449 -18.53 11.40 8.18
N ALA A 450 -17.43 11.02 8.83
CA ALA A 450 -16.13 10.85 8.18
C ALA A 450 -16.14 9.67 7.20
N ASN A 451 -16.84 8.58 7.52
CA ASN A 451 -17.03 7.46 6.59
C ASN A 451 -17.89 7.85 5.38
N VAL A 452 -19.03 8.52 5.61
CA VAL A 452 -19.88 9.07 4.53
C VAL A 452 -19.09 9.99 3.64
N ARG A 453 -18.24 10.85 4.21
CA ARG A 453 -17.40 11.78 3.46
C ARG A 453 -16.52 11.07 2.42
N LEU A 454 -15.87 9.96 2.80
CA LEU A 454 -15.04 9.17 1.88
C LEU A 454 -15.83 8.65 0.67
N HIS A 455 -17.05 8.18 0.90
CA HIS A 455 -17.94 7.71 -0.17
C HIS A 455 -18.44 8.86 -1.04
N VAL A 456 -18.81 10.00 -0.46
CA VAL A 456 -19.24 11.18 -1.22
C VAL A 456 -18.11 11.70 -2.09
N ASP A 457 -16.88 11.78 -1.57
CA ASP A 457 -15.71 12.22 -2.35
C ASP A 457 -15.45 11.26 -3.54
N HIS A 458 -15.61 9.94 -3.34
CA HIS A 458 -15.48 8.96 -4.41
C HIS A 458 -16.59 9.07 -5.48
N LEU A 459 -17.85 9.22 -5.06
CA LEU A 459 -18.96 9.47 -5.97
C LEU A 459 -18.80 10.77 -6.76
N ALA A 460 -18.22 11.81 -6.14
CA ALA A 460 -17.91 13.08 -6.79
C ALA A 460 -16.85 12.89 -7.89
N GLN A 461 -15.77 12.14 -7.61
CA GLN A 461 -14.73 11.82 -8.59
C GLN A 461 -15.30 11.06 -9.80
N GLN A 462 -16.27 10.17 -9.56
CA GLN A 462 -16.97 9.43 -10.61
C GLN A 462 -18.06 10.24 -11.33
N GLN A 463 -18.26 11.51 -10.97
CA GLN A 463 -19.33 12.37 -11.49
C GLN A 463 -20.75 11.81 -11.30
N LYS A 464 -20.96 10.99 -10.25
CA LYS A 464 -22.25 10.36 -9.94
C LYS A 464 -23.13 11.19 -9.01
N LEU A 465 -22.60 12.24 -8.39
CA LEU A 465 -23.38 13.15 -7.55
C LEU A 465 -24.25 14.09 -8.40
N PRO A 466 -25.48 14.42 -7.96
CA PRO A 466 -26.29 15.45 -8.59
C PRO A 466 -25.54 16.79 -8.69
N LYS A 467 -25.64 17.47 -9.84
CA LYS A 467 -24.88 18.71 -10.15
C LYS A 467 -24.97 19.78 -9.05
N PHE A 468 -26.16 19.98 -8.49
CA PHE A 468 -26.40 20.98 -7.43
C PHE A 468 -25.72 20.63 -6.11
N PHE A 469 -25.74 19.36 -5.71
CA PHE A 469 -25.08 18.89 -4.49
C PHE A 469 -23.56 19.01 -4.63
N ASN A 470 -23.03 18.64 -5.79
CA ASN A 470 -21.60 18.73 -6.09
C ASN A 470 -21.11 20.20 -6.05
N ALA A 471 -21.84 21.12 -6.69
CA ALA A 471 -21.51 22.54 -6.70
C ALA A 471 -21.55 23.17 -5.29
N GLN A 472 -22.58 22.86 -4.49
CA GLN A 472 -22.67 23.32 -3.10
C GLN A 472 -21.49 22.82 -2.26
N PHE A 473 -21.08 21.57 -2.44
CA PHE A 473 -19.98 20.97 -1.72
C PHE A 473 -18.62 21.61 -2.06
N HIS A 474 -18.36 21.86 -3.34
CA HIS A 474 -17.18 22.61 -3.79
C HIS A 474 -17.18 24.05 -3.25
N PHE A 475 -18.34 24.71 -3.23
CA PHE A 475 -18.48 26.07 -2.70
C PHE A 475 -18.18 26.14 -1.19
N VAL A 476 -18.68 25.19 -0.39
CA VAL A 476 -18.41 25.13 1.05
C VAL A 476 -16.92 24.86 1.33
N ARG A 477 -16.28 23.95 0.57
CA ARG A 477 -14.82 23.73 0.67
C ARG A 477 -14.03 25.00 0.34
N PHE A 478 -14.41 25.68 -0.74
CA PHE A 478 -13.78 26.94 -1.15
C PHE A 478 -13.90 28.01 -0.07
N LEU A 479 -15.09 28.18 0.52
CA LEU A 479 -15.31 29.12 1.61
C LEU A 479 -14.47 28.78 2.85
N ALA A 480 -14.35 27.49 3.20
CA ALA A 480 -13.50 27.06 4.32
C ALA A 480 -12.03 27.42 4.09
N TYR A 481 -11.51 27.25 2.87
CA TYR A 481 -10.13 27.66 2.54
C TYR A 481 -9.94 29.18 2.65
N ILE A 482 -10.93 29.99 2.25
CA ILE A 482 -10.90 31.45 2.43
C ILE A 482 -10.82 31.82 3.91
N VAL A 483 -11.62 31.16 4.76
CA VAL A 483 -11.62 31.43 6.21
C VAL A 483 -10.27 31.08 6.82
N ILE A 484 -9.71 29.90 6.51
CA ILE A 484 -8.39 29.48 7.00
C ILE A 484 -7.30 30.46 6.53
N LEU A 485 -7.33 30.88 5.27
CA LEU A 485 -6.40 31.87 4.72
C LEU A 485 -6.52 33.21 5.46
N GLY A 486 -7.74 33.67 5.72
CA GLY A 486 -8.00 34.89 6.48
C GLY A 486 -7.44 34.84 7.89
N PHE A 487 -7.65 33.73 8.62
CA PHE A 487 -7.04 33.51 9.94
C PHE A 487 -5.51 33.45 9.87
N GLY A 488 -4.95 32.75 8.89
CA GLY A 488 -3.51 32.64 8.68
C GLY A 488 -2.85 34.00 8.44
N ILE A 489 -3.44 34.84 7.58
CA ILE A 489 -2.98 36.22 7.33
C ILE A 489 -3.08 37.04 8.61
N THR A 490 -4.19 36.94 9.35
CA THR A 490 -4.38 37.71 10.58
C THR A 490 -3.34 37.34 11.64
N ILE A 491 -3.10 36.03 11.84
CA ILE A 491 -2.06 35.53 12.75
C ILE A 491 -0.67 35.98 12.29
N GLY A 492 -0.37 35.88 10.99
CA GLY A 492 0.91 36.31 10.42
C GLY A 492 1.17 37.81 10.62
N VAL A 493 0.15 38.65 10.44
CA VAL A 493 0.23 40.10 10.69
C VAL A 493 0.46 40.37 12.18
N ILE A 494 -0.32 39.76 13.08
CA ILE A 494 -0.15 39.91 14.53
C ILE A 494 1.26 39.48 14.96
N PHE A 495 1.74 38.34 14.47
CA PHE A 495 3.08 37.82 14.76
C PHE A 495 4.18 38.76 14.24
N SER A 496 4.01 39.34 13.04
CA SER A 496 4.93 40.33 12.47
C SER A 496 5.01 41.62 13.32
N PHE A 497 3.88 42.11 13.84
CA PHE A 497 3.87 43.24 14.78
C PHE A 497 4.50 42.88 16.13
N TYR A 498 4.35 41.64 16.60
CA TYR A 498 4.94 41.17 17.84
C TYR A 498 6.47 41.03 17.73
N LEU A 499 6.98 40.46 16.63
CA LEU A 499 8.42 40.38 16.36
C LEU A 499 9.04 41.77 16.19
N ARG A 500 8.31 42.75 15.67
CA ARG A 500 8.78 44.14 15.59
C ARG A 500 8.95 44.81 16.97
N ASN A 501 8.27 44.30 17.99
CA ASN A 501 8.40 44.76 19.38
C ASN A 501 9.40 43.91 20.21
N CYS A 502 9.95 42.83 19.64
CA CYS A 502 11.04 42.06 20.24
C CYS A 502 12.39 42.62 19.76
N ASN A 503 13.09 43.36 20.62
CA ASN A 503 14.49 43.71 20.39
C ASN A 503 15.36 42.44 20.44
N PHE A 504 15.53 41.78 19.30
CA PHE A 504 16.58 40.77 19.13
C PHE A 504 17.94 41.49 19.04
N SER A 505 18.72 41.44 20.11
CA SER A 505 20.14 41.80 20.09
C SER A 505 20.92 40.66 19.41
N LEU A 506 21.14 40.76 18.11
CA LEU A 506 22.18 39.98 17.43
C LEU A 506 23.49 40.77 17.50
N GLN A 507 24.38 40.37 18.41
CA GLN A 507 25.78 40.80 18.38
C GLN A 507 26.45 40.19 17.15
N PHE A 508 26.54 40.95 16.06
CA PHE A 508 27.52 40.69 15.01
C PHE A 508 28.89 41.16 15.51
N THR A 509 29.80 40.22 15.74
CA THR A 509 31.21 40.48 16.01
C THR A 509 31.83 41.20 14.81
N GLN A 510 32.30 42.44 15.02
CA GLN A 510 33.03 43.22 14.04
C GLN A 510 34.38 42.56 13.73
N LEU A 511 34.61 42.21 12.46
CA LEU A 511 35.95 42.08 11.89
C LEU A 511 36.23 43.29 11.02
N SER A 512 37.08 44.17 11.56
CA SER A 512 37.60 45.36 10.91
C SER A 512 38.55 45.00 9.78
N LEU A 513 38.44 45.68 8.64
CA LEU A 513 39.56 45.87 7.74
C LEU A 513 39.65 47.35 7.34
N SER A 514 40.74 47.94 7.83
CA SER A 514 41.17 49.31 7.64
C SER A 514 41.56 49.60 6.19
N SER A 515 41.48 50.89 5.90
CA SER A 515 41.59 51.59 4.62
C SER A 515 43.01 51.83 4.06
N PHE A 516 43.05 52.00 2.72
CA PHE A 516 43.99 52.75 1.83
C PHE A 516 45.21 52.02 1.21
N PRO A 517 45.79 52.45 0.05
CA PRO A 517 45.47 53.60 -0.84
C PRO A 517 45.44 53.29 -2.38
N ARG A 518 45.27 54.36 -3.16
CA ARG A 518 45.11 54.50 -4.64
C ARG A 518 46.45 54.71 -5.40
N THR A 519 46.45 54.31 -6.69
CA THR A 519 47.22 54.80 -7.89
C THR A 519 48.67 54.36 -8.17
N GLN A 520 48.93 53.82 -9.38
CA GLN A 520 49.92 54.29 -10.39
C GLN A 520 49.86 53.51 -11.74
N ILE A 521 50.51 54.06 -12.78
CA ILE A 521 50.32 53.92 -14.24
C ILE A 521 51.51 53.18 -14.95
N LEU A 522 51.22 52.32 -15.97
CA LEU A 522 51.98 51.79 -17.18
C LEU A 522 53.50 51.38 -17.10
N PRO A 523 54.14 50.64 -18.07
CA PRO A 523 53.95 50.53 -19.54
C PRO A 523 53.86 49.12 -20.20
N THR A 524 53.48 49.14 -21.48
CA THR A 524 53.40 48.10 -22.56
C THR A 524 54.77 47.52 -22.99
N PRO A 525 54.88 46.44 -23.82
CA PRO A 525 54.83 46.60 -25.29
C PRO A 525 54.37 45.40 -26.17
N THR A 526 53.84 45.75 -27.38
CA THR A 526 53.97 45.16 -28.76
C THR A 526 53.79 43.63 -28.99
N THR A 527 53.16 43.12 -30.07
CA THR A 527 53.13 43.56 -31.50
C THR A 527 52.00 42.85 -32.27
N LYS A 528 51.40 43.58 -33.23
CA LYS A 528 50.49 43.14 -34.34
C LYS A 528 51.33 42.61 -35.53
N PRO A 529 50.79 42.00 -36.62
CA PRO A 529 49.87 42.62 -37.62
C PRO A 529 48.86 41.61 -38.25
N GLU A 530 47.89 41.86 -39.13
CA GLU A 530 47.35 42.98 -39.93
C GLU A 530 46.04 42.47 -40.62
N ILE A 531 44.94 43.24 -40.68
CA ILE A 531 44.42 44.03 -41.85
C ILE A 531 43.86 43.14 -42.99
N SER A 532 42.73 43.40 -43.64
CA SER A 532 41.65 44.40 -43.57
C SER A 532 40.75 44.16 -44.81
N ASN A 533 39.44 44.40 -44.66
CA ASN A 533 38.50 45.16 -45.52
C ASN A 533 38.71 45.22 -47.05
N GLN A 534 37.72 45.42 -47.91
CA GLN A 534 36.28 45.70 -47.85
C GLN A 534 35.82 45.78 -49.33
N THR A 535 34.50 45.81 -49.52
CA THR A 535 33.74 46.61 -50.50
C THR A 535 33.67 46.23 -51.98
N GLN A 536 32.41 45.88 -52.32
CA GLN A 536 31.54 46.45 -53.37
C GLN A 536 31.83 46.19 -54.86
N ILE A 537 30.78 45.72 -55.56
CA ILE A 537 30.10 46.35 -56.73
C ILE A 537 29.12 45.29 -57.30
N HIS A 538 27.81 45.46 -57.16
CA HIS A 538 26.87 46.00 -58.16
C HIS A 538 26.62 45.13 -59.42
N THR A 539 25.48 44.42 -59.36
CA THR A 539 24.39 44.31 -60.36
C THR A 539 24.65 43.84 -61.81
N LEU A 540 23.93 42.77 -62.23
CA LEU A 540 23.07 42.63 -63.45
C LEU A 540 22.74 41.12 -63.64
N ILE A 541 21.47 40.71 -63.44
CA ILE A 541 20.46 40.31 -64.46
C ILE A 541 20.94 39.20 -65.43
N GLN A 542 20.37 37.99 -65.38
CA GLN A 542 19.35 37.46 -66.34
C GLN A 542 19.12 35.92 -66.21
N THR A 543 17.84 35.56 -66.05
CA THR A 543 17.05 34.47 -66.71
C THR A 543 17.50 33.00 -66.87
N GLN A 544 16.48 32.15 -66.59
CA GLN A 544 15.93 31.02 -67.36
C GLN A 544 16.41 29.57 -67.14
N THR A 545 15.55 28.81 -66.45
CA THR A 545 14.73 27.66 -66.90
C THR A 545 15.33 26.47 -67.68
N GLU A 546 15.13 25.27 -67.08
CA GLU A 546 14.92 23.91 -67.63
C GLU A 546 15.97 23.23 -68.54
N ILE A 547 16.37 21.99 -68.18
CA ILE A 547 15.95 20.71 -68.81
C ILE A 547 16.67 19.52 -68.11
N GLN A 548 15.93 18.39 -68.07
CA GLN A 548 16.22 16.99 -67.70
C GLN A 548 17.69 16.52 -67.92
N THR A 549 18.24 15.54 -67.18
CA THR A 549 18.04 14.09 -67.33
C THR A 549 18.97 13.36 -66.35
N GLU A 550 18.60 12.15 -65.94
CA GLU A 550 19.28 11.25 -65.02
C GLU A 550 20.71 10.87 -65.43
N THR A 551 21.63 10.76 -64.46
CA THR A 551 22.68 9.72 -64.48
C THR A 551 23.09 9.36 -63.06
N ARG A 552 23.07 8.05 -62.77
CA ARG A 552 23.51 7.39 -61.54
C ARG A 552 25.05 7.36 -61.48
N ALA A 553 25.65 7.96 -60.45
CA ALA A 553 26.98 7.63 -59.94
C ALA A 553 27.17 8.18 -58.52
N GLU A 554 27.91 7.43 -57.71
CA GLU A 554 28.12 7.53 -56.26
C GLU A 554 28.58 8.91 -55.77
N ILE A 555 28.06 9.35 -54.62
CA ILE A 555 28.67 10.41 -53.80
C ILE A 555 28.74 9.94 -52.35
N GLN A 556 29.98 9.92 -51.86
CA GLN A 556 30.37 9.77 -50.47
C GLN A 556 29.61 10.77 -49.60
N THR A 557 28.83 10.27 -48.63
CA THR A 557 28.39 11.10 -47.51
C THR A 557 29.57 11.27 -46.56
N GLU A 558 30.22 12.43 -46.60
CA GLU A 558 31.04 12.90 -45.49
C GLU A 558 30.17 12.92 -44.23
N SER A 559 30.38 11.98 -43.33
CA SER A 559 29.78 12.01 -42.00
C SER A 559 30.39 13.20 -41.25
N VAL A 560 29.62 14.27 -41.08
CA VAL A 560 29.97 15.34 -40.14
C VAL A 560 29.99 14.71 -38.76
N HIS A 561 31.19 14.44 -38.24
CA HIS A 561 31.37 13.95 -36.88
C HIS A 561 31.08 15.09 -35.91
N VAL A 562 29.84 15.16 -35.42
CA VAL A 562 29.45 16.06 -34.34
C VAL A 562 30.01 15.50 -33.05
N GLY A 563 31.01 16.16 -32.47
CA GLY A 563 31.58 15.76 -31.19
C GLY A 563 30.56 15.91 -30.06
N LEU A 564 30.72 15.13 -28.98
CA LEU A 564 29.78 15.12 -27.85
C LEU A 564 29.60 16.52 -27.23
N LYS A 565 30.61 17.40 -27.31
CA LYS A 565 30.53 18.79 -26.85
C LYS A 565 29.59 19.65 -27.70
N ASP A 566 29.57 19.45 -29.01
CA ASP A 566 28.69 20.16 -29.94
C ASP A 566 27.26 19.61 -29.88
N PHE A 567 27.12 18.32 -29.55
CA PHE A 567 25.84 17.66 -29.30
C PHE A 567 25.14 18.16 -28.01
N LEU A 568 25.90 18.74 -27.08
CA LEU A 568 25.44 19.19 -25.76
C LEU A 568 25.28 20.71 -25.66
N GLN A 569 25.58 21.49 -26.71
CA GLN A 569 25.22 22.90 -26.73
C GLN A 569 23.69 23.02 -26.80
N PRO A 570 23.05 23.85 -25.96
CA PRO A 570 21.61 24.08 -26.07
C PRO A 570 21.35 24.63 -27.47
N PRO A 571 20.53 23.97 -28.30
CA PRO A 571 20.24 24.51 -29.62
C PRO A 571 19.52 25.84 -29.44
N GLN A 572 19.65 26.73 -30.42
CA GLN A 572 18.78 27.90 -30.46
C GLN A 572 17.33 27.43 -30.32
N VAL A 573 16.51 28.23 -29.62
CA VAL A 573 15.15 27.90 -29.12
C VAL A 573 14.14 27.57 -30.25
N VAL A 574 14.62 27.46 -31.48
CA VAL A 574 13.85 27.14 -32.68
C VAL A 574 14.43 25.84 -33.26
N HIS A 575 13.66 24.76 -33.22
CA HIS A 575 13.95 23.52 -33.95
C HIS A 575 13.02 23.40 -35.15
N ASP A 576 13.43 22.65 -36.17
CA ASP A 576 12.63 22.35 -37.37
C ASP A 576 11.80 21.06 -37.24
N MET A 577 11.95 20.32 -36.14
CA MET A 577 11.21 19.06 -35.87
C MET A 577 9.71 19.30 -35.73
N ASP A 578 8.92 18.39 -36.29
CA ASP A 578 7.47 18.36 -36.12
C ASP A 578 7.05 17.70 -34.79
N ASP A 579 5.74 17.76 -34.49
CA ASP A 579 5.19 17.32 -33.21
C ASP A 579 5.32 15.79 -33.00
N GLU A 580 5.34 15.00 -34.08
CA GLU A 580 5.42 13.53 -34.05
C GLU A 580 6.88 13.08 -33.82
N GLU A 581 7.83 13.74 -34.48
CA GLU A 581 9.27 13.56 -34.24
C GLU A 581 9.68 13.98 -32.82
N LEU A 582 9.13 15.08 -32.33
CA LEU A 582 9.30 15.54 -30.94
C LEU A 582 8.81 14.46 -29.96
N LEU A 583 7.59 13.95 -30.16
CA LEU A 583 7.00 12.95 -29.29
C LEU A 583 7.82 11.64 -29.26
N TRP A 584 8.24 11.16 -30.43
CA TRP A 584 9.11 10.00 -30.53
C TRP A 584 10.42 10.23 -29.78
N ARG A 585 11.02 11.42 -29.89
CA ARG A 585 12.26 11.77 -29.21
C ARG A 585 12.12 11.86 -27.68
N ALA A 586 11.01 12.37 -27.15
CA ALA A 586 10.74 12.40 -25.71
C ALA A 586 10.35 11.04 -25.10
N SER A 587 9.95 10.08 -25.95
CA SER A 587 9.65 8.71 -25.51
C SER A 587 10.90 7.87 -25.22
N MET A 588 12.10 8.35 -25.59
CA MET A 588 13.35 7.64 -25.38
C MET A 588 13.88 7.80 -23.94
N THR A 589 13.92 6.71 -23.16
CA THR A 589 14.58 6.68 -21.85
C THR A 589 16.09 6.44 -21.97
N ALA A 590 16.92 7.29 -21.37
CA ALA A 590 18.37 7.08 -21.35
C ALA A 590 18.74 5.89 -20.45
N LYS A 591 19.47 4.90 -20.99
CA LYS A 591 19.92 3.68 -20.27
C LYS A 591 21.29 3.81 -19.58
N ILE A 592 21.79 5.03 -19.36
CA ILE A 592 23.09 5.26 -18.73
C ILE A 592 22.85 5.83 -17.32
N PRO A 593 23.26 5.13 -16.24
CA PRO A 593 23.00 5.56 -14.87
C PRO A 593 23.79 6.81 -14.46
N ASP A 594 25.00 7.00 -15.00
CA ASP A 594 25.91 8.10 -14.64
C ASP A 594 26.39 8.87 -15.87
N TYR A 595 26.31 10.20 -15.82
CA TYR A 595 26.76 11.08 -16.89
C TYR A 595 28.30 11.23 -16.85
N PRO A 596 28.99 11.29 -18.01
CA PRO A 596 30.44 11.43 -18.08
C PRO A 596 30.96 12.84 -17.73
N PHE A 597 30.13 13.70 -17.12
CA PHE A 597 30.46 15.06 -16.70
C PHE A 597 29.53 15.51 -15.57
N ASP A 598 30.04 16.41 -14.72
CA ASP A 598 29.28 17.01 -13.63
C ASP A 598 28.13 17.87 -14.18
N ARG A 599 26.90 17.47 -13.88
CA ARG A 599 25.70 18.28 -14.15
C ARG A 599 25.36 19.07 -12.90
N VAL A 600 25.20 20.38 -13.05
CA VAL A 600 24.57 21.20 -12.04
C VAL A 600 23.05 21.07 -12.21
N PRO A 601 22.30 20.59 -11.20
CA PRO A 601 20.84 20.49 -11.28
C PRO A 601 20.23 21.87 -11.54
N LYS A 602 19.35 21.97 -12.54
CA LYS A 602 18.67 23.23 -12.90
C LYS A 602 17.19 23.14 -12.62
N VAL A 603 16.61 24.23 -12.10
CA VAL A 603 15.17 24.38 -11.94
C VAL A 603 14.58 25.13 -13.14
N ALA A 604 13.55 24.58 -13.78
CA ALA A 604 12.87 25.26 -14.88
C ALA A 604 11.65 26.05 -14.39
N PHE A 605 11.55 27.30 -14.85
CA PHE A 605 10.46 28.22 -14.57
C PHE A 605 9.68 28.50 -15.85
N MET A 606 8.38 28.18 -15.86
CA MET A 606 7.48 28.44 -16.98
C MET A 606 6.48 29.54 -16.63
N PHE A 607 6.47 30.62 -17.41
CA PHE A 607 5.55 31.74 -17.25
C PHE A 607 4.50 31.70 -18.36
N LEU A 608 3.23 31.48 -18.01
CA LEU A 608 2.10 31.54 -18.94
C LEU A 608 1.40 32.90 -18.81
N THR A 609 1.50 33.76 -19.84
CA THR A 609 0.96 35.12 -19.80
C THR A 609 -0.02 35.39 -20.93
N ARG A 610 -1.10 36.13 -20.65
CA ARG A 610 -2.02 36.64 -21.68
C ARG A 610 -1.56 37.96 -22.32
N GLY A 611 -0.55 38.62 -21.74
CA GLY A 611 0.00 39.92 -22.13
C GLY A 611 1.44 40.11 -21.63
N PRO A 612 1.90 41.35 -21.32
CA PRO A 612 3.26 41.58 -20.82
C PRO A 612 3.53 40.81 -19.52
N LEU A 613 4.78 40.43 -19.28
CA LEU A 613 5.18 39.71 -18.07
C LEU A 613 5.05 40.62 -16.84
N PHE A 614 4.01 40.40 -16.04
CA PHE A 614 3.78 41.16 -14.82
C PHE A 614 4.88 40.90 -13.79
N LEU A 615 5.28 41.97 -13.08
CA LEU A 615 6.32 41.94 -12.04
C LEU A 615 7.72 41.54 -12.54
N ALA A 616 8.01 41.68 -13.84
CA ALA A 616 9.34 41.36 -14.40
C ALA A 616 10.53 41.94 -13.59
N PRO A 617 10.51 43.20 -13.10
CA PRO A 617 11.61 43.73 -12.28
C PRO A 617 11.79 43.05 -10.91
N LEU A 618 10.72 42.44 -10.36
CA LEU A 618 10.79 41.69 -9.11
C LEU A 618 11.37 40.29 -9.34
N TRP A 619 10.96 39.64 -10.42
CA TRP A 619 11.52 38.36 -10.83
C TRP A 619 13.00 38.47 -11.19
N GLU A 620 13.40 39.59 -11.79
CA GLU A 620 14.80 39.89 -12.07
C GLU A 620 15.64 39.84 -10.79
N LYS A 621 15.21 40.53 -9.72
CA LYS A 621 15.88 40.46 -8.40
C LYS A 621 15.88 39.07 -7.78
N PHE A 622 14.89 38.24 -8.11
CA PHE A 622 14.82 36.87 -7.62
C PHE A 622 15.85 35.96 -8.32
N PHE A 623 16.12 36.22 -9.60
CA PHE A 623 17.03 35.42 -10.42
C PHE A 623 18.48 35.94 -10.45
N GLU A 624 18.69 37.21 -10.11
CA GLU A 624 20.00 37.85 -10.00
C GLU A 624 20.95 37.05 -9.08
N GLY A 625 22.16 36.73 -9.57
CA GLY A 625 23.19 36.01 -8.80
C GLY A 625 23.02 34.49 -8.73
N HIS A 626 22.04 33.92 -9.44
CA HIS A 626 21.78 32.48 -9.51
C HIS A 626 21.97 31.90 -10.92
N GLU A 627 22.74 32.58 -11.77
CA GLU A 627 22.91 32.25 -13.18
C GLU A 627 23.47 30.82 -13.35
N GLY A 628 22.81 30.01 -14.18
CA GLY A 628 23.22 28.62 -14.43
C GLY A 628 22.55 27.56 -13.55
N LEU A 629 21.78 27.97 -12.52
CA LEU A 629 20.96 27.06 -11.68
C LEU A 629 19.49 26.96 -12.15
N TYR A 630 19.12 27.70 -13.19
CA TYR A 630 17.74 27.74 -13.67
C TYR A 630 17.64 27.90 -15.20
N SER A 631 16.46 27.57 -15.72
CA SER A 631 16.02 27.84 -17.10
C SER A 631 14.67 28.54 -17.07
N ILE A 632 14.48 29.59 -17.87
CA ILE A 632 13.21 30.35 -17.92
C ILE A 632 12.59 30.20 -19.30
N TYR A 633 11.27 29.97 -19.32
CA TYR A 633 10.46 29.88 -20.52
C TYR A 633 9.22 30.78 -20.38
N VAL A 634 8.96 31.64 -21.36
CA VAL A 634 7.81 32.55 -21.35
C VAL A 634 6.89 32.21 -22.50
N HIS A 635 5.70 31.71 -22.18
CA HIS A 635 4.65 31.40 -23.13
C HIS A 635 3.59 32.50 -23.07
N SER A 636 3.50 33.26 -24.15
CA SER A 636 2.54 34.36 -24.26
C SER A 636 1.41 33.97 -25.21
N ASN A 637 0.23 34.56 -25.03
CA ASN A 637 -0.89 34.37 -25.95
C ASN A 637 -0.46 34.70 -27.40
N PRO A 638 -0.77 33.85 -28.40
CA PRO A 638 -0.46 34.10 -29.81
C PRO A 638 -0.91 35.46 -30.33
N SER A 639 -2.02 36.02 -29.81
CA SER A 639 -2.54 37.32 -30.22
C SER A 639 -1.80 38.53 -29.62
N TYR A 640 -0.85 38.31 -28.73
CA TYR A 640 -0.09 39.36 -28.06
C TYR A 640 1.19 39.70 -28.86
N ASN A 641 1.24 40.87 -29.49
CA ASN A 641 2.38 41.32 -30.30
C ASN A 641 3.25 42.41 -29.63
N GLY A 642 3.31 42.42 -28.29
CA GLY A 642 4.13 43.38 -27.55
C GLY A 642 5.63 43.09 -27.70
N SER A 643 6.46 44.14 -27.54
CA SER A 643 7.93 44.04 -27.51
C SER A 643 8.38 43.08 -26.41
N GLN A 644 9.52 42.41 -26.63
CA GLN A 644 10.13 41.56 -25.61
C GLN A 644 10.41 42.40 -24.34
N PRO A 645 10.31 41.80 -23.14
CA PRO A 645 10.71 42.49 -21.92
C PRO A 645 12.17 42.94 -22.06
N GLU A 646 12.48 44.21 -21.79
CA GLU A 646 13.84 44.78 -21.85
C GLU A 646 14.79 44.23 -20.76
N SER A 647 14.41 43.14 -20.11
CA SER A 647 15.14 42.55 -18.99
C SER A 647 16.06 41.42 -19.49
N PRO A 648 17.37 41.44 -19.16
CA PRO A 648 18.35 40.48 -19.65
C PRO A 648 18.07 39.03 -19.20
N VAL A 649 17.31 38.83 -18.13
CA VAL A 649 16.91 37.50 -17.63
C VAL A 649 15.84 36.84 -18.53
N PHE A 650 15.00 37.65 -19.17
CA PHE A 650 13.87 37.18 -19.99
C PHE A 650 14.10 37.34 -21.51
N GLU A 651 15.21 37.96 -21.90
CA GLU A 651 15.59 38.17 -23.30
C GLU A 651 15.74 36.84 -24.05
N GLY A 652 15.09 36.71 -25.22
CA GLY A 652 15.15 35.48 -26.02
C GLY A 652 14.50 34.23 -25.40
N ARG A 653 13.83 34.34 -24.24
CA ARG A 653 13.17 33.22 -23.55
C ARG A 653 11.70 33.01 -23.92
N ARG A 654 11.20 33.78 -24.89
CA ARG A 654 9.81 33.71 -25.37
C ARG A 654 9.64 32.55 -26.35
N ILE A 655 8.73 31.62 -26.06
CA ILE A 655 8.39 30.53 -26.96
C ILE A 655 7.15 30.94 -27.79
N PRO A 656 7.22 30.94 -29.13
CA PRO A 656 6.07 31.15 -29.99
C PRO A 656 5.17 29.91 -29.96
N SER A 657 3.89 30.09 -29.64
CA SER A 657 2.93 29.00 -29.49
C SER A 657 2.11 28.77 -30.76
N LYS A 658 1.87 27.50 -31.12
CA LYS A 658 0.84 27.13 -32.10
C LYS A 658 -0.52 27.05 -31.41
N VAL A 659 -1.57 27.47 -32.12
CA VAL A 659 -2.92 27.65 -31.58
C VAL A 659 -3.55 26.29 -31.23
N SER A 660 -3.76 26.01 -29.94
CA SER A 660 -4.70 24.97 -29.47
C SER A 660 -5.45 25.48 -28.24
N TRP A 661 -6.77 25.45 -28.33
CA TRP A 661 -7.70 25.92 -27.30
C TRP A 661 -7.94 24.82 -26.26
N PHE A 662 -7.29 24.90 -25.10
CA PHE A 662 -7.85 24.35 -23.86
C PHE A 662 -8.41 25.50 -23.01
N LEU A 663 -9.62 25.92 -23.35
CA LEU A 663 -10.43 26.77 -22.48
C LEU A 663 -10.97 25.90 -21.34
N ILE A 664 -10.36 26.00 -20.15
CA ILE A 664 -11.11 25.77 -18.91
C ILE A 664 -12.09 26.95 -18.80
N GLN A 665 -13.32 26.73 -19.26
CA GLN A 665 -14.39 27.73 -19.24
C GLN A 665 -15.10 27.67 -17.88
N PHE A 666 -14.71 28.51 -16.93
CA PHE A 666 -15.54 28.80 -15.75
C PHE A 666 -16.64 29.79 -16.18
N PRO A 667 -17.94 29.54 -15.88
CA PRO A 667 -18.97 30.52 -16.13
C PRO A 667 -18.86 31.65 -15.09
N VAL A 668 -18.28 32.78 -15.49
CA VAL A 668 -18.29 34.01 -14.69
C VAL A 668 -19.56 34.79 -15.01
N THR A 669 -20.46 34.90 -14.04
CA THR A 669 -21.42 36.02 -13.98
C THR A 669 -21.20 36.74 -12.64
N PHE A 670 -20.70 37.98 -12.73
CA PHE A 670 -20.72 39.11 -11.78
C PHE A 670 -20.56 38.80 -10.27
N THR A 671 -19.58 39.37 -9.56
CA THR A 671 -19.59 40.80 -9.18
C THR A 671 -18.21 41.44 -9.09
N ILE A 672 -18.15 42.68 -9.60
CA ILE A 672 -17.05 43.64 -9.61
C ILE A 672 -16.68 44.07 -8.18
N GLY A 673 -15.38 44.23 -7.92
CA GLY A 673 -14.87 45.01 -6.79
C GLY A 673 -14.08 44.22 -5.73
N LEU A 674 -12.97 43.59 -6.13
CA LEU A 674 -11.72 43.37 -5.36
C LEU A 674 -10.78 42.34 -6.04
N LEU A 675 -11.20 41.75 -7.16
CA LEU A 675 -10.48 40.73 -7.92
C LEU A 675 -9.65 41.30 -9.09
N SER A 676 -8.86 42.36 -8.84
CA SER A 676 -7.87 42.85 -9.81
C SER A 676 -6.42 42.66 -9.36
N ILE A 677 -6.17 42.03 -8.20
CA ILE A 677 -4.81 41.89 -7.64
C ILE A 677 -4.36 40.43 -7.47
N MET A 678 -5.22 39.41 -7.65
CA MET A 678 -4.81 38.01 -7.50
C MET A 678 -5.51 37.05 -8.49
N GLU A 679 -5.31 37.25 -9.79
CA GLU A 679 -5.38 36.15 -10.77
C GLU A 679 -3.94 35.79 -11.20
N MET A 680 -3.22 35.08 -10.34
CA MET A 680 -2.01 34.35 -10.72
C MET A 680 -2.33 32.86 -10.70
N THR A 681 -2.55 32.26 -11.87
CA THR A 681 -2.37 30.82 -12.02
C THR A 681 -0.88 30.56 -12.18
N ILE A 682 -0.18 30.31 -11.07
CA ILE A 682 1.12 29.64 -11.11
C ILE A 682 0.82 28.15 -11.22
N LEU A 683 1.02 27.57 -12.40
CA LEU A 683 1.12 26.13 -12.57
C LEU A 683 2.58 25.72 -12.26
N CYS A 684 2.87 25.45 -11.00
CA CYS A 684 3.96 24.52 -10.69
C CYS A 684 3.42 23.11 -10.95
N VAL A 685 3.53 22.66 -12.19
CA VAL A 685 3.24 21.25 -12.53
C VAL A 685 4.38 20.41 -11.98
N GLY A 686 4.18 19.84 -10.79
CA GLY A 686 4.79 18.57 -10.41
C GLY A 686 4.04 17.44 -11.11
N GLY A 687 4.15 17.39 -12.44
CA GLY A 687 3.71 16.27 -13.28
C GLY A 687 4.96 15.62 -13.86
N ILE A 688 4.90 14.32 -14.12
CA ILE A 688 6.02 13.57 -14.70
C ILE A 688 6.40 14.22 -16.05
N ILE A 689 7.50 14.97 -16.04
CA ILE A 689 8.13 15.53 -17.25
C ILE A 689 9.29 14.59 -17.56
N ASN A 690 9.20 13.84 -18.65
CA ASN A 690 10.35 13.09 -19.14
C ASN A 690 11.38 14.08 -19.69
N VAL A 691 12.50 14.23 -18.99
CA VAL A 691 13.62 15.06 -19.43
C VAL A 691 14.47 14.23 -20.39
N VAL A 692 14.36 14.51 -21.69
CA VAL A 692 15.30 14.00 -22.69
C VAL A 692 16.03 15.20 -23.30
N ASN A 693 17.29 15.38 -22.90
CA ASN A 693 18.24 16.38 -23.44
C ASN A 693 17.70 17.83 -23.49
N ASP A 694 17.26 18.38 -22.35
CA ASP A 694 16.95 19.81 -22.15
C ASP A 694 15.89 20.41 -23.11
N LYS A 695 15.00 19.59 -23.68
CA LYS A 695 13.82 20.06 -24.42
C LYS A 695 12.52 19.66 -23.71
N TYR A 696 11.67 20.65 -23.44
CA TYR A 696 10.32 20.46 -22.92
C TYR A 696 9.35 20.38 -24.10
N ILE A 697 8.59 19.29 -24.22
CA ILE A 697 7.48 19.16 -25.16
C ILE A 697 6.18 19.29 -24.36
N ILE A 698 5.28 20.16 -24.80
CA ILE A 698 4.01 20.47 -24.14
C ILE A 698 2.87 19.86 -24.97
N TYR A 699 1.96 19.13 -24.32
CA TYR A 699 0.64 18.73 -24.86
C TYR A 699 -0.40 19.82 -24.64
#